data_AF-A0A4Q9MUL7-F1
#
_entry.id   AF-A0A4Q9MUL7-F1
#
_cell.length_a   1.000
_cell.length_b   1.000
_cell.length_c   1.000
_cell.angle_alpha   90.00
_cell.angle_beta   90.00
_cell.angle_gamma   90.00
#
_symmetry.space_group_name_H-M   'P 1'
#
loop_
_entity.id
_entity.type
_entity.pdbx_description
1 polymer ?
#
loop_
_entity_poly.entity_id
_entity_poly.type
_entity_poly.pdbx_seq_one_letter_code
_entity_poly.pdbx_strand_id
1 'polypeptide(L)'
;MRLLDTHTGQFVEKDPKDENTTFAILSHTWDPKGEQTFKQLKKIQKRYALQPQSSQPGAGGSQPVSSPAQRGPLDGSASSSRLENECTTLPLDSPHPAGGDLAAERDDAPADARESRLGRALKIIYQFILPAVFLPLYLQPTPSPVSPGGDITQRDSPEASYPSEGSSRELAQDDGSRASPRSIWDDPELSPKIREACRVAREAGYRYLWIDSCCIDKTSSSELTESINSMYLWYGRAGLCYAYLADVPSGKNPHEPDSAFRSSRWHKRGWTLQELIAPSGVTFLADDWTEIGGKHTLFELIEEITGIPYQALLHMEPLDEFSVAQRLSWAARRQTTREEDRAYSLLGIFNINMPTLYGEGSRAFRRLQEEIVRRIPDLSLFAWNQYIYRGCKPDQDLVQALENAQSFKMWTPFEGTSTPFGSTISDFTAGGKIKAIPHDDVFRRLGLKDLPVPKYTSTSHGIRTKLPLIPLSSALPDQPTEHYSHAPPQSQWYLVILGCEHDDYPGALLGQVCYIPPSESGVEYLYYGFVTISPNLERGPSEPDLFPLSPATIVRCREHIAVKTVYISEPERAPTQSEDARRQQHKTLNLLLLKKTRDALGAQGYTAELRGPDEGHRTTHCLTLCNDDHRIAVEYLHTLEDEDDGQWLRLEANVKVLRPAPGLVGEMEVVSGSMKWSDWSSPQFRWYESLPIDSASDQVAFTLAAKQLTVKLAFDWAAPSLYTLRVEVVTKTLQDTAPTSPKSAQAEELQALGADDEQGTEDVEAEGEGSGGGVRSATDDARLDMLESEGSAGGPEAGSVGEEGGVRSESHGGDVEGG
;
A
#
# COMPACT_ATOMS: atom_id res chain seq x y z
N MET A 1 -17.72 1.69 25.54
CA MET A 1 -16.78 0.56 25.39
C MET A 1 -17.32 -0.58 26.25
N ARG A 2 -17.51 -1.74 25.65
CA ARG A 2 -18.05 -2.91 26.33
C ARG A 2 -16.93 -3.72 26.99
N LEU A 3 -17.08 -4.08 28.24
CA LEU A 3 -16.16 -4.89 29.02
C LEU A 3 -16.87 -6.13 29.56
N LEU A 4 -16.11 -7.17 29.87
CA LEU A 4 -16.58 -8.36 30.59
C LEU A 4 -16.24 -8.22 32.07
N ASP A 5 -17.23 -8.26 32.96
CA ASP A 5 -17.01 -8.32 34.41
C ASP A 5 -16.49 -9.72 34.78
N THR A 6 -15.25 -9.79 35.26
CA THR A 6 -14.50 -11.05 35.46
C THR A 6 -15.06 -11.90 36.59
N HIS A 7 -15.95 -11.38 37.45
CA HIS A 7 -16.61 -12.17 38.50
C HIS A 7 -17.93 -12.78 38.01
N THR A 8 -18.74 -11.99 37.30
CA THR A 8 -20.10 -12.37 36.90
C THR A 8 -20.21 -12.90 35.47
N GLY A 9 -19.19 -12.66 34.63
CA GLY A 9 -19.18 -12.97 33.20
C GLY A 9 -20.21 -12.20 32.39
N GLN A 10 -20.75 -11.11 32.92
CA GLN A 10 -21.71 -10.23 32.25
C GLN A 10 -21.01 -9.08 31.52
N PHE A 11 -21.61 -8.61 30.43
CA PHE A 11 -21.14 -7.39 29.77
C PHE A 11 -21.53 -6.14 30.56
N VAL A 12 -20.60 -5.19 30.65
CA VAL A 12 -20.78 -3.87 31.26
C VAL A 12 -20.30 -2.82 30.27
N GLU A 13 -21.12 -1.80 30.01
CA GLU A 13 -20.69 -0.64 29.22
C GLU A 13 -19.98 0.37 30.13
N LYS A 14 -18.83 0.85 29.68
CA LYS A 14 -18.01 1.87 30.34
C LYS A 14 -17.57 2.94 29.35
N ASP A 15 -17.40 4.17 29.82
CA ASP A 15 -16.68 5.19 29.08
C ASP A 15 -15.17 4.88 29.20
N PRO A 16 -14.43 4.66 28.09
CA PRO A 16 -12.98 4.46 28.14
C PRO A 16 -12.21 5.71 28.64
N LYS A 17 -12.87 6.86 28.82
CA LYS A 17 -12.34 8.10 29.43
C LYS A 17 -12.56 8.21 30.93
N ASP A 18 -13.32 7.31 31.55
CA ASP A 18 -13.45 7.27 33.02
C ASP A 18 -12.16 6.74 33.67
N GLU A 19 -11.40 7.64 34.30
CA GLU A 19 -10.15 7.32 35.02
C GLU A 19 -10.35 6.30 36.15
N ASN A 20 -11.57 6.11 36.65
CA ASN A 20 -11.90 5.12 37.68
C ASN A 20 -12.15 3.71 37.10
N THR A 21 -12.21 3.56 35.78
CA THR A 21 -12.41 2.27 35.13
C THR A 21 -11.07 1.60 34.85
N THR A 22 -10.56 0.86 35.83
CA THR A 22 -9.40 -0.05 35.66
C THR A 22 -9.83 -1.35 34.98
N PHE A 23 -9.19 -1.70 33.87
CA PHE A 23 -9.45 -2.93 33.13
C PHE A 23 -8.16 -3.52 32.56
N ALA A 24 -8.16 -4.83 32.32
CA ALA A 24 -7.14 -5.52 31.54
C ALA A 24 -7.65 -5.84 30.12
N ILE A 25 -6.73 -6.22 29.24
CA ILE A 25 -7.05 -6.70 27.90
C ILE A 25 -6.47 -8.11 27.70
N LEU A 26 -7.21 -8.98 27.05
CA LEU A 26 -6.65 -10.16 26.40
C LEU A 26 -6.32 -9.79 24.95
N SER A 27 -5.04 -9.89 24.59
CA SER A 27 -4.58 -9.66 23.22
C SER A 27 -5.16 -10.69 22.24
N HIS A 28 -5.41 -10.25 21.01
CA HIS A 28 -5.90 -11.08 19.92
C HIS A 28 -4.94 -12.25 19.66
N THR A 29 -5.40 -13.48 19.87
CA THR A 29 -4.66 -14.70 19.48
C THR A 29 -5.57 -15.62 18.67
N TRP A 30 -5.07 -16.09 17.53
CA TRP A 30 -5.89 -16.80 16.54
C TRP A 30 -6.07 -18.28 16.91
N ASP A 31 -7.29 -18.67 17.26
CA ASP A 31 -7.69 -20.08 17.27
C ASP A 31 -8.12 -20.50 15.84
N PRO A 32 -7.51 -21.53 15.23
CA PRO A 32 -7.95 -22.06 13.93
C PRO A 32 -9.40 -22.56 13.91
N LYS A 33 -10.01 -22.85 15.08
CA LYS A 33 -11.42 -23.23 15.22
C LYS A 33 -12.37 -22.03 15.36
N GLY A 34 -11.82 -20.81 15.35
CA GLY A 34 -12.56 -19.56 15.55
C GLY A 34 -12.76 -19.21 17.02
N GLU A 35 -13.02 -17.92 17.28
CA GLU A 35 -13.24 -17.41 18.63
C GLU A 35 -14.71 -17.24 18.98
N GLN A 36 -15.02 -17.26 20.28
CA GLN A 36 -16.39 -17.09 20.78
C GLN A 36 -16.84 -15.62 20.64
N THR A 37 -17.77 -15.40 19.72
CA THR A 37 -18.30 -14.09 19.36
C THR A 37 -19.18 -13.46 20.44
N PHE A 38 -19.38 -12.13 20.37
CA PHE A 38 -20.35 -11.39 21.19
C PHE A 38 -21.73 -12.07 21.25
N LYS A 39 -22.29 -12.48 20.10
CA LYS A 39 -23.62 -13.10 20.03
C LYS A 39 -23.66 -14.48 20.71
N GLN A 40 -22.59 -15.26 20.60
CA GLN A 40 -22.46 -16.55 21.31
C GLN A 40 -22.37 -16.33 22.82
N LEU A 41 -21.47 -15.47 23.30
CA LEU A 41 -21.34 -15.21 24.73
C LEU A 41 -22.63 -14.60 25.33
N LYS A 42 -23.31 -13.71 24.60
CA LYS A 42 -24.62 -13.15 24.97
C LYS A 42 -25.73 -14.20 25.05
N LYS A 43 -25.66 -15.29 24.27
CA LYS A 43 -26.57 -16.45 24.40
C LYS A 43 -26.30 -17.22 25.71
N ILE A 44 -25.04 -17.39 26.09
CA ILE A 44 -24.64 -18.04 27.35
C ILE A 44 -25.09 -17.19 28.54
N GLN A 45 -24.76 -15.89 28.56
CA GLN A 45 -25.11 -14.95 29.63
C GLN A 45 -26.61 -14.95 29.97
N LYS A 46 -27.50 -15.06 28.98
CA LYS A 46 -28.95 -15.17 29.19
C LYS A 46 -29.38 -16.32 30.11
N ARG A 47 -28.61 -17.42 30.16
CA ARG A 47 -28.86 -18.57 31.05
C ARG A 47 -28.56 -18.24 32.53
N TYR A 48 -27.75 -17.20 32.80
CA TYR A 48 -27.30 -16.80 34.14
C TYR A 48 -27.85 -15.44 34.59
N ALA A 49 -28.37 -14.62 33.67
CA ALA A 49 -29.03 -13.35 33.97
C ALA A 49 -30.38 -13.50 34.71
N LEU A 50 -30.88 -14.73 34.89
CA LEU A 50 -32.15 -15.07 35.53
C LEU A 50 -31.97 -15.85 36.84
N GLN A 51 -31.21 -15.30 37.78
CA GLN A 51 -31.38 -15.64 39.20
C GLN A 51 -32.03 -14.44 39.93
N PRO A 52 -33.32 -14.53 40.30
CA PRO A 52 -33.91 -13.56 41.21
C PRO A 52 -33.14 -13.59 42.53
N GLN A 53 -32.78 -12.42 43.05
CA GLN A 53 -32.29 -12.33 44.43
C GLN A 53 -33.41 -12.86 45.35
N SER A 54 -33.14 -13.96 46.05
CA SER A 54 -34.11 -14.58 46.94
C SER A 54 -34.40 -13.63 48.11
N SER A 55 -35.66 -13.23 48.21
CA SER A 55 -36.17 -12.38 49.29
C SER A 55 -35.86 -13.01 50.65
N GLN A 56 -35.26 -12.24 51.56
CA GLN A 56 -35.28 -12.63 52.97
C GLN A 56 -36.73 -12.58 53.50
N PRO A 57 -37.21 -13.58 54.25
CA PRO A 57 -38.49 -13.50 54.93
C PRO A 57 -38.42 -12.53 56.13
N GLY A 58 -39.53 -11.84 56.42
CA GLY A 58 -39.62 -10.80 57.45
C GLY A 58 -39.64 -11.31 58.91
N ALA A 59 -40.08 -10.54 59.91
CA ALA A 59 -40.81 -9.26 59.88
C ALA A 59 -40.72 -8.53 61.24
N GLY A 60 -41.27 -7.30 61.38
CA GLY A 60 -41.37 -6.66 62.70
C GLY A 60 -41.93 -5.22 62.81
N GLY A 61 -43.20 -4.96 62.43
CA GLY A 61 -43.99 -3.76 62.83
C GLY A 61 -43.55 -2.40 62.23
N SER A 62 -44.39 -1.37 62.09
CA SER A 62 -45.82 -1.17 62.41
C SER A 62 -46.43 -0.06 61.51
N GLN A 63 -47.75 -0.05 61.34
CA GLN A 63 -48.55 0.92 60.54
C GLN A 63 -49.33 1.89 61.48
N PRO A 64 -50.11 2.91 61.00
CA PRO A 64 -49.75 4.04 60.12
C PRO A 64 -50.42 5.39 60.59
N VAL A 65 -50.61 6.34 59.63
CA VAL A 65 -51.53 7.53 59.63
C VAL A 65 -51.01 8.85 60.23
N SER A 66 -50.78 9.86 59.37
CA SER A 66 -51.64 11.07 59.28
C SER A 66 -51.18 12.10 58.22
N SER A 67 -52.11 12.50 57.36
CA SER A 67 -52.18 13.80 56.64
C SER A 67 -53.47 14.51 57.15
N PRO A 68 -53.68 15.85 57.07
CA PRO A 68 -53.78 16.56 55.77
C PRO A 68 -53.52 18.12 55.72
N ALA A 69 -53.35 18.60 54.47
CA ALA A 69 -53.88 19.83 53.83
C ALA A 69 -53.92 21.23 54.51
N GLN A 70 -53.56 22.27 53.73
CA GLN A 70 -54.44 23.36 53.23
C GLN A 70 -53.69 24.27 52.20
N ARG A 71 -54.21 24.44 50.97
CA ARG A 71 -54.99 25.58 50.39
C ARG A 71 -54.20 26.89 50.11
N GLY A 72 -54.22 27.35 48.83
CA GLY A 72 -53.74 28.68 48.35
C GLY A 72 -54.84 29.77 48.45
N PRO A 73 -55.08 30.66 47.44
CA PRO A 73 -54.42 30.86 46.11
C PRO A 73 -54.31 32.37 45.66
N LEU A 74 -54.10 32.62 44.34
CA LEU A 74 -54.26 33.90 43.58
C LEU A 74 -53.19 35.00 43.83
N ASP A 75 -52.74 35.88 42.93
CA ASP A 75 -52.82 36.05 41.44
C ASP A 75 -51.67 37.03 41.05
N GLY A 76 -51.30 37.36 39.79
CA GLY A 76 -51.77 37.01 38.43
C GLY A 76 -51.16 37.97 37.37
N SER A 77 -51.38 37.73 36.06
CA SER A 77 -50.92 38.53 34.87
C SER A 77 -49.40 38.55 34.56
N ALA A 78 -48.91 38.80 33.34
CA ALA A 78 -49.38 38.60 31.95
C ALA A 78 -48.22 38.87 30.95
N SER A 79 -48.41 38.57 29.65
CA SER A 79 -47.51 38.78 28.48
C SER A 79 -46.20 37.95 28.47
N SER A 80 -45.80 37.20 27.42
CA SER A 80 -45.87 37.36 25.94
C SER A 80 -44.89 38.42 25.40
N SER A 81 -44.08 38.20 24.35
CA SER A 81 -43.59 36.99 23.64
C SER A 81 -42.51 37.43 22.63
N ARG A 82 -41.72 36.49 22.07
CA ARG A 82 -40.98 36.61 20.77
C ARG A 82 -39.89 37.72 20.66
N LEU A 83 -38.94 37.70 19.72
CA LEU A 83 -38.16 36.66 19.00
C LEU A 83 -36.94 37.36 18.36
N GLU A 84 -35.97 36.56 17.90
CA GLU A 84 -35.13 36.80 16.70
C GLU A 84 -33.89 37.76 16.70
N ASN A 85 -32.80 37.15 16.20
CA ASN A 85 -31.75 37.65 15.28
C ASN A 85 -30.38 38.20 15.78
N GLU A 86 -29.35 37.41 15.44
CA GLU A 86 -28.03 37.69 14.82
C GLU A 86 -27.60 39.19 14.69
N CYS A 87 -26.33 39.62 14.86
CA CYS A 87 -25.10 39.10 14.25
C CYS A 87 -23.82 39.88 14.69
N THR A 88 -22.63 39.25 14.55
CA THR A 88 -21.24 39.81 14.33
C THR A 88 -20.42 40.64 15.36
N THR A 89 -19.10 40.31 15.35
CA THR A 89 -17.85 41.12 15.58
C THR A 89 -17.34 41.56 16.98
N LEU A 90 -16.20 40.94 17.39
CA LEU A 90 -14.86 41.46 17.87
C LEU A 90 -14.71 42.81 18.64
N PRO A 91 -13.57 43.08 19.35
CA PRO A 91 -12.56 42.22 20.03
C PRO A 91 -12.22 42.72 21.49
N LEU A 92 -11.19 42.18 22.18
CA LEU A 92 -10.21 42.93 23.03
C LEU A 92 -9.17 42.07 23.81
N ASP A 93 -7.89 42.43 23.64
CA ASP A 93 -6.70 42.53 24.53
C ASP A 93 -6.26 41.54 25.64
N SER A 94 -4.92 41.45 25.74
CA SER A 94 -4.07 40.74 26.71
C SER A 94 -3.72 41.56 27.97
N PRO A 95 -2.97 40.95 28.93
CA PRO A 95 -2.01 41.74 29.72
C PRO A 95 -0.59 41.12 29.87
N HIS A 96 0.41 42.00 30.01
CA HIS A 96 1.82 41.73 30.38
C HIS A 96 2.09 42.08 31.86
N PRO A 97 3.22 41.63 32.46
CA PRO A 97 4.42 42.48 32.64
C PRO A 97 5.73 41.74 32.25
N ALA A 98 6.81 42.33 31.72
CA ALA A 98 7.70 43.43 32.20
C ALA A 98 8.49 43.07 33.50
N GLY A 99 9.81 43.21 33.60
CA GLY A 99 10.87 43.62 32.66
C GLY A 99 12.21 43.85 33.41
N GLY A 100 13.37 43.87 32.72
CA GLY A 100 14.67 44.17 33.36
C GLY A 100 15.91 43.96 32.48
N ASP A 101 16.50 45.06 32.01
CA ASP A 101 17.74 45.11 31.20
C ASP A 101 19.03 44.96 32.04
N LEU A 102 20.14 44.59 31.39
CA LEU A 102 21.41 45.34 31.41
C LEU A 102 22.40 44.83 30.33
N ALA A 103 23.44 45.61 30.05
CA ALA A 103 24.10 45.67 28.73
C ALA A 103 25.44 44.90 28.56
N ALA A 104 25.85 44.88 27.29
CA ALA A 104 27.01 44.26 26.64
C ALA A 104 28.39 44.34 27.33
N GLU A 105 29.21 43.32 27.04
CA GLU A 105 30.65 43.48 26.76
C GLU A 105 31.12 42.43 25.72
N ARG A 106 32.26 42.67 25.06
CA ARG A 106 32.89 41.77 24.07
C ARG A 106 34.16 41.15 24.67
N ASP A 107 34.52 39.93 24.28
CA ASP A 107 35.74 39.62 23.52
C ASP A 107 36.05 38.10 23.47
N ASP A 108 36.59 37.69 22.31
CA ASP A 108 37.45 36.54 21.98
C ASP A 108 37.21 35.06 22.43
N ALA A 109 37.54 34.18 21.48
CA ALA A 109 37.55 32.71 21.53
C ALA A 109 38.92 32.16 22.04
N PRO A 110 39.21 30.84 22.16
CA PRO A 110 38.49 29.68 21.61
C PRO A 110 38.41 28.38 22.44
N ALA A 111 37.64 27.42 21.89
CA ALA A 111 37.80 25.96 21.90
C ALA A 111 37.94 25.13 23.20
N ASP A 112 37.15 24.04 23.21
CA ASP A 112 37.30 22.77 23.93
C ASP A 112 36.99 22.69 25.45
N ALA A 113 35.77 22.22 25.75
CA ALA A 113 35.40 21.46 26.96
C ALA A 113 33.91 21.06 26.90
N ARG A 114 33.59 19.84 26.44
CA ARG A 114 32.19 19.33 26.43
C ARG A 114 32.02 18.02 27.21
N GLU A 115 32.48 17.99 28.46
CA GLU A 115 32.23 16.86 29.37
C GLU A 115 30.88 16.94 30.12
N SER A 116 30.09 15.87 29.93
CA SER A 116 29.13 15.27 30.85
C SER A 116 28.14 16.15 31.66
N ARG A 117 26.97 16.44 31.08
CA ARG A 117 25.75 16.68 31.89
C ARG A 117 25.20 15.39 32.55
N LEU A 118 25.56 14.20 32.06
CA LEU A 118 25.19 12.91 32.68
C LEU A 118 25.76 12.73 34.11
N GLY A 119 26.95 13.25 34.39
CA GLY A 119 27.67 12.99 35.65
C GLY A 119 26.99 13.52 36.92
N ARG A 120 26.06 14.48 36.80
CA ARG A 120 25.32 15.05 37.94
C ARG A 120 24.00 14.33 38.24
N ALA A 121 23.38 13.69 37.25
CA ALA A 121 22.14 12.92 37.44
C ALA A 121 22.40 11.57 38.15
N LEU A 122 23.42 10.82 37.70
CA LEU A 122 23.75 9.50 38.27
C LEU A 122 24.14 9.54 39.76
N LYS A 123 24.65 10.67 40.26
CA LYS A 123 25.04 10.82 41.67
C LYS A 123 23.87 10.99 42.63
N ILE A 124 22.69 11.38 42.14
CA ILE A 124 21.47 11.54 42.95
C ILE A 124 20.72 10.21 43.07
N ILE A 125 20.76 9.37 42.02
CA ILE A 125 20.07 8.07 42.00
C ILE A 125 20.75 7.04 42.92
N TYR A 126 22.09 7.04 42.97
CA TYR A 126 22.87 6.07 43.77
C TYR A 126 22.75 6.24 45.30
N GLN A 127 22.08 7.28 45.80
CA GLN A 127 22.01 7.59 47.23
C GLN A 127 20.67 7.18 47.89
N PHE A 128 19.75 6.54 47.14
CA PHE A 128 18.43 6.11 47.62
C PHE A 128 18.17 4.59 47.53
N ILE A 129 19.13 3.77 47.08
CA ILE A 129 19.00 2.30 47.02
C ILE A 129 20.01 1.62 47.96
N LEU A 130 19.77 1.73 49.27
CA LEU A 130 20.27 0.87 50.37
C LEU A 130 19.80 1.54 51.67
N PRO A 131 18.84 0.97 52.43
CA PRO A 131 19.10 -0.29 53.16
C PRO A 131 17.89 -1.23 53.34
N ALA A 132 17.98 -2.48 52.87
CA ALA A 132 17.01 -3.53 53.22
C ALA A 132 17.57 -4.97 53.11
N VAL A 133 18.83 -5.19 53.52
CA VAL A 133 19.39 -6.55 53.66
C VAL A 133 20.20 -6.64 54.94
N PHE A 134 19.67 -7.37 55.95
CA PHE A 134 20.40 -8.27 56.88
C PHE A 134 19.47 -8.70 58.04
N LEU A 135 18.90 -9.92 57.98
CA LEU A 135 19.31 -11.08 58.80
C LEU A 135 18.35 -12.28 58.57
N PRO A 136 18.82 -13.54 58.44
CA PRO A 136 17.98 -14.69 58.07
C PRO A 136 17.67 -15.66 59.24
N LEU A 137 16.67 -16.54 59.07
CA LEU A 137 16.60 -17.82 59.81
C LEU A 137 15.68 -18.88 59.13
N TYR A 138 16.30 -20.00 58.74
CA TYR A 138 15.84 -21.40 58.74
C TYR A 138 14.36 -21.77 58.48
N LEU A 139 14.14 -22.65 57.48
CA LEU A 139 13.91 -24.09 57.70
C LEU A 139 14.01 -24.90 56.38
N GLN A 140 14.68 -26.05 56.41
CA GLN A 140 14.61 -27.09 55.36
C GLN A 140 13.55 -28.15 55.74
N PRO A 141 13.18 -29.06 54.81
CA PRO A 141 13.71 -30.43 54.96
C PRO A 141 14.11 -31.13 53.65
N THR A 142 15.37 -31.59 53.62
CA THR A 142 15.89 -32.91 53.15
C THR A 142 15.21 -33.71 52.01
N PRO A 143 15.98 -34.07 50.95
CA PRO A 143 15.73 -35.23 50.07
C PRO A 143 16.59 -36.47 50.44
N SER A 144 16.15 -37.70 50.11
CA SER A 144 16.94 -38.98 50.03
C SER A 144 16.04 -40.25 49.99
N PRO A 145 16.52 -41.46 49.61
CA PRO A 145 17.48 -41.78 48.51
C PRO A 145 17.32 -43.18 47.82
N VAL A 146 18.22 -43.47 46.85
CA VAL A 146 18.73 -44.78 46.33
C VAL A 146 17.98 -45.58 45.21
N SER A 147 18.81 -46.01 44.25
CA SER A 147 18.64 -46.80 43.00
C SER A 147 18.79 -48.35 43.23
N PRO A 148 19.34 -49.26 42.37
CA PRO A 148 19.81 -49.21 40.96
C PRO A 148 19.45 -50.43 40.03
N GLY A 149 19.87 -50.36 38.75
CA GLY A 149 20.09 -51.51 37.82
C GLY A 149 18.99 -51.70 36.75
N GLY A 150 19.27 -52.11 35.51
CA GLY A 150 20.53 -52.46 34.82
C GLY A 150 20.33 -52.54 33.29
N ASP A 151 21.43 -52.76 32.54
CA ASP A 151 21.53 -52.62 31.07
C ASP A 151 21.22 -53.92 30.28
N ILE A 152 21.31 -53.89 28.92
CA ILE A 152 21.56 -54.99 27.94
C ILE A 152 20.45 -55.34 26.88
N THR A 153 20.63 -54.74 25.69
CA THR A 153 20.56 -55.28 24.29
C THR A 153 19.29 -55.83 23.56
N GLN A 154 19.16 -55.32 22.32
CA GLN A 154 18.87 -55.98 21.02
C GLN A 154 17.46 -56.46 20.59
N ARG A 155 17.09 -56.01 19.37
CA ARG A 155 16.38 -56.67 18.23
C ARG A 155 15.46 -57.87 18.54
N ASP A 156 14.21 -57.90 18.08
CA ASP A 156 13.85 -58.08 16.66
C ASP A 156 12.39 -57.65 16.33
N SER A 157 12.07 -57.56 15.04
CA SER A 157 10.69 -57.57 14.48
C SER A 157 10.42 -58.96 13.84
N PRO A 158 9.23 -59.32 13.31
CA PRO A 158 8.01 -58.54 13.07
C PRO A 158 6.70 -59.33 13.40
N GLU A 159 5.61 -58.95 12.71
CA GLU A 159 4.37 -59.69 12.41
C GLU A 159 3.10 -59.38 13.21
N ALA A 160 1.98 -59.60 12.50
CA ALA A 160 0.68 -58.98 12.74
C ALA A 160 -0.36 -60.00 13.22
N SER A 161 -1.41 -59.51 13.88
CA SER A 161 -2.73 -60.14 13.85
C SER A 161 -3.82 -59.17 14.29
N TYR A 162 -4.86 -59.02 13.47
CA TYR A 162 -6.17 -58.55 13.92
C TYR A 162 -6.84 -59.63 14.78
N PRO A 163 -7.82 -59.24 15.62
CA PRO A 163 -9.15 -59.77 15.32
C PRO A 163 -10.25 -58.70 15.36
N SER A 164 -11.34 -59.00 14.65
CA SER A 164 -12.51 -58.16 14.47
C SER A 164 -13.61 -58.42 15.50
N GLU A 165 -14.42 -57.38 15.74
CA GLU A 165 -15.87 -57.40 16.02
C GLU A 165 -16.45 -58.41 17.05
N GLY A 166 -16.97 -57.84 18.15
CA GLY A 166 -17.93 -58.49 19.04
C GLY A 166 -19.00 -57.48 19.47
N SER A 167 -20.16 -57.50 18.82
CA SER A 167 -21.28 -56.59 19.10
C SER A 167 -21.92 -56.85 20.47
N SER A 168 -22.01 -55.81 21.31
CA SER A 168 -23.04 -55.70 22.36
C SER A 168 -23.56 -54.26 22.44
N ARG A 169 -24.80 -54.06 22.00
CA ARG A 169 -25.57 -52.83 22.25
C ARG A 169 -26.14 -52.90 23.67
N GLU A 170 -25.63 -52.10 24.60
CA GLU A 170 -26.38 -51.75 25.81
C GLU A 170 -27.02 -50.36 25.66
N LEU A 171 -28.34 -50.33 25.86
CA LEU A 171 -29.15 -49.13 25.88
C LEU A 171 -29.05 -48.50 27.28
N ALA A 172 -28.19 -47.50 27.43
CA ALA A 172 -28.26 -46.58 28.57
C ALA A 172 -29.22 -45.43 28.21
N GLN A 173 -30.47 -45.56 28.64
CA GLN A 173 -31.32 -44.39 28.85
C GLN A 173 -30.80 -43.66 30.09
N ASP A 174 -30.37 -42.41 29.95
CA ASP A 174 -30.13 -41.52 31.08
C ASP A 174 -30.99 -40.27 30.90
N ASP A 175 -32.11 -40.25 31.62
CA ASP A 175 -33.00 -39.10 31.79
C ASP A 175 -32.86 -38.59 33.22
N GLY A 176 -32.84 -37.26 33.38
CA GLY A 176 -32.96 -36.64 34.70
C GLY A 176 -31.78 -35.78 35.14
N SER A 177 -31.91 -34.47 34.91
CA SER A 177 -31.20 -33.40 35.65
C SER A 177 -29.68 -33.26 35.45
N ARG A 178 -29.27 -32.85 34.25
CA ARG A 178 -28.03 -32.07 34.10
C ARG A 178 -28.23 -30.73 34.85
N ALA A 179 -27.79 -30.69 36.10
CA ALA A 179 -27.94 -29.52 36.97
C ALA A 179 -27.46 -28.26 36.24
N SER A 180 -28.29 -27.22 36.23
CA SER A 180 -27.91 -25.93 35.63
C SER A 180 -26.59 -25.46 36.26
N PRO A 181 -25.58 -25.07 35.47
CA PRO A 181 -24.28 -24.75 36.03
C PRO A 181 -24.41 -23.63 37.07
N ARG A 182 -23.65 -23.72 38.17
CA ARG A 182 -23.81 -22.78 39.31
C ARG A 182 -23.29 -21.40 38.97
N SER A 183 -22.29 -21.34 38.09
CA SER A 183 -21.74 -20.12 37.52
C SER A 183 -21.62 -20.23 36.00
N ILE A 184 -21.54 -19.09 35.31
CA ILE A 184 -21.20 -19.03 33.89
C ILE A 184 -19.84 -19.67 33.59
N TRP A 185 -18.91 -19.64 34.56
CA TRP A 185 -17.58 -20.25 34.46
C TRP A 185 -17.63 -21.80 34.37
N ASP A 186 -18.73 -22.41 34.84
CA ASP A 186 -18.97 -23.85 34.77
C ASP A 186 -19.67 -24.26 33.45
N ASP A 187 -20.04 -23.30 32.59
CA ASP A 187 -20.83 -23.59 31.39
C ASP A 187 -20.01 -24.33 30.32
N PRO A 188 -20.47 -25.48 29.81
CA PRO A 188 -19.74 -26.24 28.80
C PRO A 188 -19.69 -25.56 27.42
N GLU A 189 -20.53 -24.57 27.14
CA GLU A 189 -20.46 -23.76 25.92
C GLU A 189 -19.52 -22.55 26.07
N LEU A 190 -19.08 -22.18 27.28
CA LEU A 190 -18.15 -21.06 27.49
C LEU A 190 -16.75 -21.46 27.00
N SER A 191 -16.15 -20.64 26.14
CA SER A 191 -14.80 -20.87 25.64
C SER A 191 -13.79 -21.02 26.79
N PRO A 192 -12.94 -22.07 26.80
CA PRO A 192 -11.85 -22.20 27.76
C PRO A 192 -10.94 -20.96 27.77
N LYS A 193 -10.68 -20.35 26.62
CA LYS A 193 -9.87 -19.13 26.50
C LYS A 193 -10.49 -17.95 27.26
N ILE A 194 -11.80 -17.73 27.13
CA ILE A 194 -12.50 -16.65 27.86
C ILE A 194 -12.54 -16.95 29.36
N ARG A 195 -12.77 -18.22 29.74
CA ARG A 195 -12.80 -18.67 31.13
C ARG A 195 -11.46 -18.43 31.84
N GLU A 196 -10.36 -18.90 31.25
CA GLU A 196 -9.02 -18.76 31.81
C GLU A 196 -8.52 -17.30 31.78
N ALA A 197 -8.78 -16.55 30.71
CA ALA A 197 -8.46 -15.13 30.69
C ALA A 197 -9.18 -14.34 31.80
N CYS A 198 -10.45 -14.65 32.06
CA CYS A 198 -11.18 -14.05 33.18
C CYS A 198 -10.64 -14.51 34.54
N ARG A 199 -10.17 -15.76 34.67
CA ARG A 199 -9.53 -16.25 35.90
C ARG A 199 -8.22 -15.49 36.17
N VAL A 200 -7.31 -15.46 35.20
CA VAL A 200 -6.01 -14.77 35.30
C VAL A 200 -6.20 -13.27 35.57
N ALA A 201 -7.08 -12.60 34.83
CA ALA A 201 -7.38 -11.18 35.07
C ALA A 201 -7.91 -10.93 36.49
N ARG A 202 -8.82 -11.78 36.99
CA ARG A 202 -9.40 -11.68 38.33
C ARG A 202 -8.37 -11.93 39.44
N GLU A 203 -7.50 -12.91 39.27
CA GLU A 203 -6.42 -13.22 40.22
C GLU A 203 -5.40 -12.08 40.31
N ALA A 204 -5.13 -11.39 39.19
CA ALA A 204 -4.34 -10.16 39.15
C ALA A 204 -5.10 -8.90 39.59
N GLY A 205 -6.33 -9.02 40.10
CA GLY A 205 -7.12 -7.90 40.65
C GLY A 205 -7.97 -7.12 39.63
N TYR A 206 -7.98 -7.49 38.35
CA TYR A 206 -8.79 -6.83 37.34
C TYR A 206 -10.24 -7.33 37.36
N ARG A 207 -11.15 -6.45 37.80
CA ARG A 207 -12.60 -6.67 37.73
C ARG A 207 -13.14 -6.70 36.30
N TYR A 208 -12.50 -5.98 35.37
CA TYR A 208 -12.96 -5.85 34.00
C TYR A 208 -11.89 -6.33 33.02
N LEU A 209 -12.33 -7.08 32.01
CA LEU A 209 -11.50 -7.59 30.92
C LEU A 209 -12.14 -7.23 29.58
N TRP A 210 -11.34 -6.74 28.63
CA TRP A 210 -11.76 -6.60 27.23
C TRP A 210 -11.13 -7.70 26.37
N ILE A 211 -11.90 -8.22 25.42
CA ILE A 211 -11.50 -9.23 24.44
C ILE A 211 -12.21 -8.88 23.13
N ASP A 212 -11.47 -8.63 22.05
CA ASP A 212 -12.01 -8.08 20.80
C ASP A 212 -13.13 -8.94 20.18
N SER A 213 -13.00 -10.27 20.24
CA SER A 213 -13.95 -11.22 19.66
C SER A 213 -15.31 -11.26 20.35
N CYS A 214 -15.36 -11.05 21.67
CA CYS A 214 -16.61 -11.11 22.43
C CYS A 214 -17.13 -9.74 22.89
N CYS A 215 -16.27 -8.72 23.03
CA CYS A 215 -16.68 -7.39 23.46
C CYS A 215 -17.20 -6.53 22.30
N ILE A 216 -16.75 -6.74 21.06
CA ILE A 216 -17.24 -6.04 19.87
C ILE A 216 -18.35 -6.87 19.19
N ASP A 217 -19.51 -6.28 18.90
CA ASP A 217 -20.46 -6.84 17.94
C ASP A 217 -19.95 -6.57 16.52
N LYS A 218 -19.09 -7.47 16.03
CA LYS A 218 -18.52 -7.43 14.68
C LYS A 218 -19.57 -7.53 13.55
N THR A 219 -20.86 -7.67 13.86
CA THR A 219 -21.96 -7.57 12.88
C THR A 219 -22.61 -6.19 12.79
N SER A 220 -22.29 -5.28 13.73
CA SER A 220 -22.65 -3.87 13.67
C SER A 220 -21.51 -3.09 13.00
N SER A 221 -21.73 -2.61 11.78
CA SER A 221 -20.69 -1.89 11.02
C SER A 221 -20.26 -0.58 11.69
N SER A 222 -21.18 0.12 12.37
CA SER A 222 -20.87 1.31 13.15
C SER A 222 -20.01 0.98 14.38
N GLU A 223 -20.41 -0.02 15.18
CA GLU A 223 -19.67 -0.44 16.37
C GLU A 223 -18.27 -0.95 16.00
N LEU A 224 -18.15 -1.71 14.90
CA LEU A 224 -16.87 -2.20 14.39
C LEU A 224 -15.96 -1.04 13.93
N THR A 225 -16.51 -0.06 13.20
CA THR A 225 -15.75 1.12 12.72
C THR A 225 -15.28 1.98 13.90
N GLU A 226 -16.16 2.25 14.87
CA GLU A 226 -15.84 2.99 16.09
C GLU A 226 -14.78 2.26 16.93
N SER A 227 -14.92 0.94 17.08
CA SER A 227 -13.96 0.10 17.82
C SER A 227 -12.59 0.13 17.16
N ILE A 228 -12.50 -0.10 15.84
CA ILE A 228 -11.21 -0.09 15.12
C ILE A 228 -10.52 1.28 15.26
N ASN A 229 -11.26 2.38 15.16
CA ASN A 229 -10.73 3.73 15.34
C ASN A 229 -10.36 4.07 16.81
N SER A 230 -10.79 3.27 17.79
CA SER A 230 -10.59 3.51 19.23
C SER A 230 -9.66 2.50 19.91
N MET A 231 -9.40 1.35 19.29
CA MET A 231 -8.68 0.22 19.91
C MET A 231 -7.31 0.59 20.44
N TYR A 232 -6.51 1.38 19.72
CA TYR A 232 -5.20 1.86 20.19
C TYR A 232 -5.29 2.63 21.52
N LEU A 233 -6.30 3.50 21.67
CA LEU A 233 -6.56 4.23 22.92
C LEU A 233 -6.99 3.29 24.04
N TRP A 234 -7.76 2.24 23.72
CA TRP A 234 -8.16 1.22 24.70
C TRP A 234 -6.96 0.40 25.18
N TYR A 235 -6.09 -0.03 24.26
CA TYR A 235 -4.82 -0.70 24.58
C TYR A 235 -3.92 0.20 25.45
N GLY A 236 -3.75 1.47 25.09
CA GLY A 236 -2.95 2.44 25.87
C GLY A 236 -3.52 2.81 27.24
N ARG A 237 -4.80 2.54 27.52
CA ARG A 237 -5.44 2.77 28.82
C ARG A 237 -5.65 1.51 29.66
N ALA A 238 -5.38 0.34 29.12
CA ALA A 238 -5.43 -0.90 29.88
C ALA A 238 -4.34 -0.89 30.97
N GLY A 239 -4.68 -1.33 32.18
CA GLY A 239 -3.68 -1.50 33.23
C GLY A 239 -2.69 -2.63 32.92
N LEU A 240 -3.13 -3.64 32.15
CA LEU A 240 -2.29 -4.73 31.66
C LEU A 240 -2.89 -5.36 30.39
N CYS A 241 -2.03 -5.76 29.47
CA CYS A 241 -2.36 -6.59 28.31
C CYS A 241 -1.80 -8.01 28.49
N TYR A 242 -2.63 -9.04 28.34
CA TYR A 242 -2.22 -10.45 28.40
C TYR A 242 -2.06 -11.01 26.98
N ALA A 243 -0.84 -11.36 26.59
CA ALA A 243 -0.52 -12.02 25.33
C ALA A 243 -0.48 -13.54 25.53
N TYR A 244 -1.59 -14.23 25.24
CA TYR A 244 -1.73 -15.68 25.42
C TYR A 244 -1.19 -16.47 24.21
N LEU A 245 0.03 -16.98 24.33
CA LEU A 245 0.79 -17.65 23.27
C LEU A 245 0.47 -19.15 23.23
N ALA A 246 -0.66 -19.50 22.61
CA ALA A 246 -1.13 -20.88 22.43
C ALA A 246 -0.20 -21.80 21.58
N ASP A 247 0.93 -21.29 21.09
CA ASP A 247 2.00 -22.05 20.41
C ASP A 247 3.33 -22.09 21.20
N VAL A 248 3.33 -21.67 22.47
CA VAL A 248 4.53 -21.62 23.32
C VAL A 248 4.31 -22.42 24.61
N PRO A 249 5.04 -23.54 24.82
CA PRO A 249 4.96 -24.31 26.05
C PRO A 249 5.66 -23.61 27.23
N SER A 250 5.17 -23.85 28.44
CA SER A 250 5.74 -23.31 29.67
C SER A 250 7.10 -23.93 30.05
N GLY A 251 7.82 -23.29 30.96
CA GLY A 251 9.08 -23.79 31.53
C GLY A 251 10.28 -23.83 30.57
N LYS A 252 10.17 -23.26 29.37
CA LYS A 252 11.28 -23.08 28.42
C LYS A 252 11.88 -21.68 28.53
N ASN A 253 13.19 -21.56 28.29
CA ASN A 253 13.87 -20.27 28.29
C ASN A 253 13.54 -19.51 27.00
N PRO A 254 12.88 -18.33 27.05
CA PRO A 254 12.51 -17.58 25.85
C PRO A 254 13.73 -17.04 25.08
N HIS A 255 14.88 -16.88 25.73
CA HIS A 255 16.10 -16.34 25.11
C HIS A 255 16.85 -17.34 24.21
N GLU A 256 16.56 -18.65 24.29
CA GLU A 256 17.18 -19.67 23.41
C GLU A 256 16.94 -19.32 21.93
N PRO A 257 17.93 -19.45 21.02
CA PRO A 257 17.79 -19.00 19.62
C PRO A 257 16.61 -19.61 18.86
N ASP A 258 16.33 -20.89 19.11
CA ASP A 258 15.24 -21.65 18.49
C ASP A 258 13.99 -21.74 19.38
N SER A 259 13.82 -20.82 20.34
CA SER A 259 12.71 -20.88 21.29
C SER A 259 11.34 -20.76 20.60
N ALA A 260 10.35 -21.45 21.17
CA ALA A 260 8.95 -21.31 20.74
C ALA A 260 8.46 -19.86 20.88
N PHE A 261 8.96 -19.11 21.87
CA PHE A 261 8.66 -17.69 22.04
C PHE A 261 9.08 -16.87 20.80
N ARG A 262 10.36 -16.96 20.39
CA ARG A 262 10.87 -16.28 19.18
C ARG A 262 10.11 -16.62 17.91
N SER A 263 9.71 -17.89 17.77
CA SER A 263 9.04 -18.39 16.58
C SER A 263 7.51 -18.21 16.59
N SER A 264 6.91 -17.84 17.73
CA SER A 264 5.46 -17.70 17.93
C SER A 264 4.80 -16.86 16.84
N ARG A 265 3.62 -17.32 16.39
CA ARG A 265 2.82 -16.62 15.38
C ARG A 265 2.34 -15.25 15.87
N TRP A 266 2.29 -15.02 17.17
CA TRP A 266 1.83 -13.77 17.76
C TRP A 266 2.64 -12.56 17.28
N HIS A 267 3.98 -12.66 17.23
CA HIS A 267 4.85 -11.60 16.73
C HIS A 267 4.60 -11.24 15.25
N LYS A 268 4.03 -12.19 14.48
CA LYS A 268 3.79 -12.11 13.04
C LYS A 268 2.34 -11.72 12.69
N ARG A 269 1.46 -11.45 13.66
CA ARG A 269 0.08 -10.96 13.38
C ARG A 269 0.08 -9.43 13.22
N GLY A 270 -0.78 -8.90 12.35
CA GLY A 270 -0.92 -7.45 12.14
C GLY A 270 -1.43 -6.72 13.38
N TRP A 271 -2.61 -7.12 13.89
CA TRP A 271 -3.26 -6.47 15.03
C TRP A 271 -2.41 -6.44 16.31
N THR A 272 -1.61 -7.48 16.57
CA THR A 272 -0.76 -7.60 17.78
C THR A 272 0.33 -6.52 17.87
N LEU A 273 0.60 -5.78 16.79
CA LEU A 273 1.47 -4.59 16.82
C LEU A 273 0.93 -3.52 17.78
N GLN A 274 -0.35 -3.17 17.68
CA GLN A 274 -0.94 -2.18 18.61
C GLN A 274 -1.01 -2.73 20.04
N GLU A 275 -1.24 -4.03 20.19
CA GLU A 275 -1.33 -4.72 21.48
C GLU A 275 0.02 -4.83 22.20
N LEU A 276 1.12 -4.76 21.45
CA LEU A 276 2.49 -4.71 21.96
C LEU A 276 2.92 -3.29 22.31
N ILE A 277 2.70 -2.35 21.38
CA ILE A 277 3.19 -0.97 21.50
C ILE A 277 2.33 -0.15 22.45
N ALA A 278 1.00 -0.14 22.29
CA ALA A 278 0.16 0.85 22.97
C ALA A 278 0.07 0.67 24.50
N PRO A 279 -0.11 -0.55 25.07
CA PRO A 279 -0.18 -0.71 26.52
C PRO A 279 1.16 -0.40 27.19
N SER A 280 1.14 0.18 28.39
CA SER A 280 2.36 0.33 29.20
C SER A 280 2.91 -1.03 29.65
N GLY A 281 2.02 -1.92 30.10
CA GLY A 281 2.34 -3.31 30.49
C GLY A 281 1.79 -4.36 29.52
N VAL A 282 2.63 -5.34 29.17
CA VAL A 282 2.20 -6.60 28.55
C VAL A 282 2.82 -7.76 29.34
N THR A 283 2.04 -8.79 29.63
CA THR A 283 2.51 -10.07 30.20
C THR A 283 2.29 -11.17 29.17
N PHE A 284 3.34 -11.92 28.86
CA PHE A 284 3.29 -13.06 27.95
C PHE A 284 2.97 -14.33 28.73
N LEU A 285 1.96 -15.07 28.29
CA LEU A 285 1.48 -16.31 28.90
C LEU A 285 1.68 -17.48 27.93
N ALA A 286 2.11 -18.63 28.44
CA ALA A 286 2.22 -19.89 27.70
C ALA A 286 0.85 -20.51 27.39
N ASP A 287 0.85 -21.62 26.65
CA ASP A 287 -0.33 -22.41 26.31
C ASP A 287 -1.12 -22.95 27.53
N ASP A 288 -0.44 -23.17 28.66
CA ASP A 288 -1.02 -23.54 29.95
C ASP A 288 -1.36 -22.35 30.87
N TRP A 289 -1.28 -21.12 30.35
CA TRP A 289 -1.47 -19.84 31.06
C TRP A 289 -0.40 -19.48 32.09
N THR A 290 0.72 -20.21 32.16
CA THR A 290 1.89 -19.83 32.97
C THR A 290 2.57 -18.57 32.41
N GLU A 291 3.03 -17.67 33.28
CA GLU A 291 3.79 -16.49 32.87
C GLU A 291 5.17 -16.86 32.29
N ILE A 292 5.46 -16.32 31.11
CA ILE A 292 6.79 -16.38 30.45
C ILE A 292 7.63 -15.16 30.87
N GLY A 293 6.99 -14.00 31.01
CA GLY A 293 7.59 -12.75 31.47
C GLY A 293 6.84 -11.50 30.98
N GLY A 294 7.31 -10.32 31.40
CA GLY A 294 6.72 -9.04 31.01
C GLY A 294 7.46 -8.34 29.87
N LYS A 295 6.79 -7.41 29.18
CA LYS A 295 7.42 -6.52 28.17
C LYS A 295 8.66 -5.82 28.71
N HIS A 296 8.64 -5.38 29.98
CA HIS A 296 9.74 -4.68 30.62
C HIS A 296 10.92 -5.59 31.02
N THR A 297 10.73 -6.93 31.12
CA THR A 297 11.84 -7.89 31.35
C THR A 297 12.36 -8.48 30.05
N LEU A 298 11.56 -8.50 28.98
CA LEU A 298 11.86 -9.14 27.71
C LEU A 298 12.11 -8.14 26.56
N PHE A 299 12.24 -6.84 26.83
CA PHE A 299 12.26 -5.80 25.78
C PHE A 299 13.38 -6.00 24.74
N GLU A 300 14.60 -6.36 25.16
CA GLU A 300 15.74 -6.62 24.25
C GLU A 300 15.44 -7.79 23.30
N LEU A 301 14.84 -8.86 23.84
CA LEU A 301 14.43 -10.02 23.06
C LEU A 301 13.28 -9.69 22.10
N ILE A 302 12.32 -8.86 22.53
CA ILE A 302 11.20 -8.40 21.69
C ILE A 302 11.70 -7.49 20.58
N GLU A 303 12.63 -6.58 20.86
CA GLU A 303 13.31 -5.73 19.88
C GLU A 303 14.05 -6.58 18.84
N GLU A 304 14.80 -7.60 19.28
CA GLU A 304 15.49 -8.55 18.39
C GLU A 304 14.51 -9.31 17.46
N ILE A 305 13.38 -9.79 17.99
CA ILE A 305 12.37 -10.54 17.24
C ILE A 305 11.60 -9.63 16.25
N THR A 306 11.25 -8.41 16.68
CA THR A 306 10.26 -7.57 15.98
C THR A 306 10.86 -6.40 15.19
N GLY A 307 12.10 -6.01 15.46
CA GLY A 307 12.73 -4.80 14.92
C GLY A 307 12.12 -3.50 15.43
N ILE A 308 11.30 -3.54 16.50
CA ILE A 308 10.72 -2.34 17.12
C ILE A 308 11.70 -1.85 18.19
N PRO A 309 12.22 -0.60 18.11
CA PRO A 309 13.18 -0.09 19.08
C PRO A 309 12.65 -0.09 20.51
N TYR A 310 13.49 -0.39 21.49
CA TYR A 310 13.05 -0.43 22.90
C TYR A 310 12.47 0.90 23.39
N GLN A 311 12.91 2.03 22.82
CA GLN A 311 12.40 3.36 23.16
C GLN A 311 10.91 3.50 22.80
N ALA A 312 10.45 2.85 21.72
CA ALA A 312 9.03 2.77 21.37
C ALA A 312 8.28 1.73 22.23
N LEU A 313 8.90 0.58 22.50
CA LEU A 313 8.29 -0.49 23.32
C LEU A 313 8.05 -0.05 24.78
N LEU A 314 8.95 0.76 25.34
CA LEU A 314 8.93 1.21 26.73
C LEU A 314 8.42 2.65 26.91
N HIS A 315 7.91 3.28 25.85
CA HIS A 315 7.41 4.67 25.85
C HIS A 315 8.42 5.71 26.33
N MET A 316 9.71 5.49 26.05
CA MET A 316 10.77 6.46 26.37
C MET A 316 10.75 7.64 25.39
N GLU A 317 10.36 7.39 24.14
CA GLU A 317 10.15 8.39 23.11
C GLU A 317 8.72 8.25 22.54
N PRO A 318 8.03 9.35 22.18
CA PRO A 318 6.73 9.26 21.54
C PRO A 318 6.85 8.71 20.12
N LEU A 319 5.78 8.09 19.60
CA LEU A 319 5.80 7.45 18.28
C LEU A 319 6.12 8.40 17.11
N ASP A 320 5.98 9.71 17.32
CA ASP A 320 6.25 10.72 16.29
C ASP A 320 7.75 11.08 16.13
N GLU A 321 8.63 10.68 17.05
CA GLU A 321 10.09 10.70 16.85
C GLU A 321 10.56 9.58 15.91
N PHE A 322 9.70 8.60 15.60
CA PHE A 322 9.98 7.54 14.64
C PHE A 322 9.36 7.89 13.28
N SER A 323 10.18 7.74 12.24
CA SER A 323 9.76 8.04 10.88
C SER A 323 8.59 7.16 10.44
N VAL A 324 7.85 7.61 9.44
CA VAL A 324 6.80 6.84 8.78
C VAL A 324 7.38 5.53 8.23
N ALA A 325 8.58 5.57 7.63
CA ALA A 325 9.27 4.37 7.17
C ALA A 325 9.57 3.39 8.31
N GLN A 326 10.02 3.87 9.48
CA GLN A 326 10.23 3.03 10.66
C GLN A 326 8.93 2.41 11.15
N ARG A 327 7.89 3.22 11.36
CA ARG A 327 6.58 2.75 11.83
C ARG A 327 5.93 1.73 10.87
N LEU A 328 6.08 1.91 9.55
CA LEU A 328 5.62 0.93 8.55
C LEU A 328 6.50 -0.34 8.53
N SER A 329 7.82 -0.22 8.73
CA SER A 329 8.73 -1.37 8.80
C SER A 329 8.38 -2.37 9.91
N TRP A 330 7.89 -1.87 11.05
CA TRP A 330 7.38 -2.71 12.13
C TRP A 330 6.26 -3.63 11.66
N ALA A 331 5.40 -3.17 10.75
CA ALA A 331 4.28 -3.92 10.22
C ALA A 331 4.61 -4.73 8.95
N ALA A 332 5.70 -4.42 8.24
CA ALA A 332 6.06 -5.01 6.95
C ALA A 332 6.16 -6.55 6.94
N ARG A 333 6.59 -7.17 8.06
CA ARG A 333 6.70 -8.63 8.20
C ARG A 333 5.48 -9.30 8.84
N ARG A 334 4.40 -8.55 9.10
CA ARG A 334 3.19 -9.03 9.78
C ARG A 334 2.10 -9.43 8.78
N GLN A 335 1.29 -10.40 9.18
CA GLN A 335 0.24 -11.02 8.38
C GLN A 335 -1.14 -10.76 8.99
N THR A 336 -2.14 -10.60 8.13
CA THR A 336 -3.53 -10.36 8.49
C THR A 336 -4.45 -11.34 7.76
N THR A 337 -5.61 -11.63 8.35
CA THR A 337 -6.60 -12.54 7.74
C THR A 337 -7.44 -11.84 6.67
N ARG A 338 -7.70 -10.54 6.84
CA ARG A 338 -8.27 -9.67 5.81
C ARG A 338 -7.18 -8.79 5.23
N GLU A 339 -7.28 -8.43 3.96
CA GLU A 339 -6.27 -7.59 3.31
C GLU A 339 -6.28 -6.16 3.90
N GLU A 340 -7.46 -5.61 4.16
CA GLU A 340 -7.62 -4.24 4.64
C GLU A 340 -7.09 -4.04 6.07
N ASP A 341 -7.06 -5.11 6.86
CA ASP A 341 -6.47 -5.09 8.20
C ASP A 341 -4.97 -4.72 8.18
N ARG A 342 -4.26 -4.90 7.05
CA ARG A 342 -2.88 -4.40 6.89
C ARG A 342 -2.78 -2.89 7.10
N ALA A 343 -3.84 -2.15 6.75
CA ALA A 343 -3.97 -0.73 6.98
C ALA A 343 -4.66 -0.42 8.32
N TYR A 344 -5.78 -1.08 8.61
CA TYR A 344 -6.58 -0.75 9.80
C TYR A 344 -5.88 -1.07 11.12
N SER A 345 -4.98 -2.07 11.13
CA SER A 345 -4.11 -2.35 12.29
C SER A 345 -3.03 -1.29 12.54
N LEU A 346 -2.98 -0.19 11.77
CA LEU A 346 -2.00 0.88 11.91
C LEU A 346 -2.60 2.25 12.23
N LEU A 347 -3.92 2.40 12.22
CA LEU A 347 -4.59 3.69 12.47
C LEU A 347 -4.09 4.38 13.74
N GLY A 348 -3.94 3.61 14.84
CA GLY A 348 -3.42 4.12 16.11
C GLY A 348 -1.93 4.49 16.10
N ILE A 349 -1.11 3.74 15.37
CA ILE A 349 0.35 3.96 15.26
C ILE A 349 0.66 5.29 14.56
N PHE A 350 -0.24 5.75 13.69
CA PHE A 350 -0.15 7.02 12.96
C PHE A 350 -1.13 8.09 13.44
N ASN A 351 -1.91 7.83 14.50
CA ASN A 351 -2.95 8.73 15.01
C ASN A 351 -3.95 9.20 13.91
N ILE A 352 -4.35 8.26 13.06
CA ILE A 352 -5.28 8.47 11.94
C ILE A 352 -6.66 7.93 12.30
N ASN A 353 -7.70 8.64 11.87
CA ASN A 353 -9.06 8.13 11.84
C ASN A 353 -9.59 8.17 10.42
N MET A 354 -10.13 7.04 9.95
CA MET A 354 -10.71 6.88 8.61
C MET A 354 -11.83 5.82 8.62
N PRO A 355 -12.82 5.90 7.71
CA PRO A 355 -13.84 4.87 7.57
C PRO A 355 -13.25 3.53 7.14
N THR A 356 -13.59 2.45 7.86
CA THR A 356 -13.20 1.08 7.55
C THR A 356 -14.17 0.47 6.53
N LEU A 357 -13.74 0.35 5.28
CA LEU A 357 -14.54 -0.17 4.16
C LEU A 357 -14.06 -1.56 3.75
N TYR A 358 -14.44 -2.57 4.53
CA TYR A 358 -14.15 -3.97 4.20
C TYR A 358 -14.79 -4.37 2.86
N GLY A 359 -13.99 -4.96 1.97
CA GLY A 359 -14.28 -5.15 0.55
C GLY A 359 -13.52 -4.19 -0.38
N GLU A 360 -12.70 -3.28 0.14
CA GLU A 360 -11.90 -2.37 -0.71
C GLU A 360 -10.51 -2.89 -1.10
N GLY A 361 -10.04 -3.98 -0.47
CA GLY A 361 -8.76 -4.64 -0.75
C GLY A 361 -7.54 -3.74 -0.48
N SER A 362 -6.50 -3.86 -1.31
CA SER A 362 -5.26 -3.06 -1.27
C SER A 362 -5.48 -1.55 -1.18
N ARG A 363 -6.63 -1.03 -1.66
CA ARG A 363 -6.99 0.39 -1.56
C ARG A 363 -7.07 0.90 -0.12
N ALA A 364 -7.30 0.04 0.88
CA ALA A 364 -7.23 0.41 2.29
C ALA A 364 -5.83 0.90 2.68
N PHE A 365 -4.77 0.22 2.20
CA PHE A 365 -3.39 0.64 2.43
C PHE A 365 -3.03 1.89 1.65
N ARG A 366 -3.51 2.03 0.41
CA ARG A 366 -3.38 3.28 -0.35
C ARG A 366 -4.01 4.47 0.39
N ARG A 367 -5.26 4.35 0.85
CA ARG A 367 -5.95 5.38 1.63
C ARG A 367 -5.24 5.71 2.94
N LEU A 368 -4.65 4.73 3.63
CA LEU A 368 -3.82 4.97 4.81
C LEU A 368 -2.63 5.87 4.47
N GLN A 369 -1.88 5.57 3.40
CA GLN A 369 -0.75 6.40 2.98
C GLN A 369 -1.18 7.84 2.61
N GLU A 370 -2.36 8.01 2.02
CA GLU A 370 -2.94 9.32 1.70
C GLU A 370 -3.40 10.11 2.95
N GLU A 371 -3.83 9.44 4.01
CA GLU A 371 -4.07 10.07 5.33
C GLU A 371 -2.75 10.39 6.05
N ILE A 372 -1.76 9.49 6.01
CA ILE A 372 -0.42 9.70 6.58
C ILE A 372 0.18 10.97 5.99
N VAL A 373 0.28 11.05 4.66
CA VAL A 373 0.95 12.19 4.00
C VAL A 373 0.23 13.52 4.26
N ARG A 374 -1.08 13.50 4.52
CA ARG A 374 -1.88 14.69 4.84
C ARG A 374 -1.70 15.17 6.27
N ARG A 375 -1.41 14.27 7.22
CA ARG A 375 -1.33 14.59 8.66
C ARG A 375 0.09 14.65 9.20
N ILE A 376 1.02 13.89 8.61
CA ILE A 376 2.40 13.71 9.07
C ILE A 376 3.33 14.27 7.98
N PRO A 377 4.09 15.35 8.25
CA PRO A 377 4.96 16.00 7.26
C PRO A 377 6.29 15.24 7.08
N ASP A 378 6.20 13.93 6.86
CA ASP A 378 7.34 13.01 6.74
C ASP A 378 7.30 12.28 5.40
N LEU A 379 8.28 12.61 4.55
CA LEU A 379 8.43 12.09 3.20
C LEU A 379 9.20 10.75 3.14
N SER A 380 9.66 10.20 4.28
CA SER A 380 10.17 8.83 4.36
C SER A 380 9.13 7.78 3.95
N LEU A 381 7.84 8.15 3.91
CA LEU A 381 6.77 7.37 3.30
C LEU A 381 7.08 6.92 1.86
N PHE A 382 7.84 7.71 1.09
CA PHE A 382 8.22 7.35 -0.28
C PHE A 382 9.54 6.56 -0.36
N ALA A 383 10.30 6.46 0.73
CA ALA A 383 11.55 5.69 0.81
C ALA A 383 11.28 4.21 1.15
N TRP A 384 10.32 3.59 0.47
CA TRP A 384 9.80 2.27 0.82
C TRP A 384 10.57 1.10 0.24
N ASN A 385 11.42 1.32 -0.76
CA ASN A 385 12.19 0.24 -1.38
C ASN A 385 13.54 0.02 -0.67
N GLN A 386 14.15 -1.14 -0.92
CA GLN A 386 15.39 -1.57 -0.26
C GLN A 386 16.66 -1.21 -1.06
N TYR A 387 16.49 -0.60 -2.23
CA TYR A 387 17.54 -0.43 -3.23
C TYR A 387 18.26 0.93 -3.10
N ILE A 388 18.72 1.23 -1.89
CA ILE A 388 19.63 2.36 -1.65
C ILE A 388 20.98 2.08 -2.32
N TYR A 389 21.47 3.02 -3.14
CA TYR A 389 22.80 2.98 -3.74
C TYR A 389 23.89 2.98 -2.66
N ARG A 390 24.74 1.94 -2.64
CA ARG A 390 25.70 1.71 -1.54
C ARG A 390 27.15 2.13 -1.82
N GLY A 391 27.44 2.68 -3.00
CA GLY A 391 28.80 3.03 -3.40
C GLY A 391 29.33 4.36 -2.82
N CYS A 392 28.46 5.24 -2.32
CA CYS A 392 28.88 6.49 -1.68
C CYS A 392 29.56 6.22 -0.32
N LYS A 393 30.72 6.85 -0.09
CA LYS A 393 31.23 7.08 1.27
C LYS A 393 30.49 8.28 1.90
N PRO A 394 30.47 8.41 3.24
CA PRO A 394 30.07 9.65 3.91
C PRO A 394 30.82 10.84 3.31
N ASP A 395 30.11 11.96 3.15
CA ASP A 395 30.57 13.23 2.55
C ASP A 395 31.10 13.20 1.10
N GLN A 396 31.25 12.04 0.46
CA GLN A 396 31.66 11.94 -0.94
C GLN A 396 30.55 12.44 -1.88
N ASP A 397 30.91 13.21 -2.90
CA ASP A 397 29.96 13.65 -3.93
C ASP A 397 29.51 12.48 -4.83
N LEU A 398 28.24 12.49 -5.24
CA LEU A 398 27.65 11.40 -6.04
C LEU A 398 28.31 11.21 -7.41
N VAL A 399 28.82 12.26 -8.07
CA VAL A 399 29.57 12.10 -9.33
C VAL A 399 30.92 11.41 -9.08
N GLN A 400 31.59 11.72 -7.97
CA GLN A 400 32.83 11.05 -7.59
C GLN A 400 32.60 9.58 -7.20
N ALA A 401 31.48 9.27 -6.52
CA ALA A 401 31.12 7.89 -6.19
C ALA A 401 30.83 7.05 -7.46
N LEU A 402 30.36 7.70 -8.52
CA LEU A 402 29.99 7.09 -9.80
C LEU A 402 31.02 7.34 -10.92
N GLU A 403 32.24 7.77 -10.61
CA GLU A 403 33.27 8.13 -11.61
C GLU A 403 33.64 6.96 -12.56
N ASN A 404 33.46 5.73 -12.09
CA ASN A 404 33.74 4.49 -12.84
C ASN A 404 32.51 3.93 -13.58
N ALA A 405 31.36 4.61 -13.51
CA ALA A 405 30.17 4.24 -14.28
C ALA A 405 30.38 4.57 -15.77
N GLN A 406 30.11 3.60 -16.63
CA GLN A 406 30.24 3.69 -18.09
C GLN A 406 28.93 4.10 -18.76
N SER A 407 27.79 3.74 -18.17
CA SER A 407 26.47 4.17 -18.62
C SER A 407 25.41 4.03 -17.52
N PHE A 408 24.33 4.78 -17.68
CA PHE A 408 23.14 4.72 -16.83
C PHE A 408 21.94 4.25 -17.65
N LYS A 409 21.12 3.36 -17.11
CA LYS A 409 19.87 2.95 -17.75
C LYS A 409 18.68 3.35 -16.90
N MET A 410 17.76 4.14 -17.46
CA MET A 410 16.55 4.57 -16.77
C MET A 410 15.44 3.56 -17.00
N TRP A 411 14.83 3.06 -15.92
CA TRP A 411 13.77 2.06 -15.96
C TRP A 411 12.51 2.52 -15.23
N THR A 412 11.36 2.13 -15.78
CA THR A 412 10.06 2.23 -15.11
C THR A 412 9.60 0.85 -14.69
N PRO A 413 8.80 0.73 -13.61
CA PRO A 413 8.05 -0.49 -13.34
C PRO A 413 7.25 -0.94 -14.57
N PHE A 414 7.07 -2.26 -14.72
CA PHE A 414 6.48 -2.89 -15.91
C PHE A 414 5.04 -2.44 -16.25
N GLU A 415 4.32 -1.84 -15.29
CA GLU A 415 2.96 -1.30 -15.48
C GLU A 415 2.95 0.19 -15.88
N GLY A 416 4.10 0.86 -15.95
CA GLY A 416 4.26 2.20 -16.53
C GLY A 416 3.64 3.37 -15.77
N THR A 417 2.85 3.14 -14.71
CA THR A 417 2.08 4.16 -13.99
C THR A 417 2.23 4.13 -12.46
N SER A 418 3.22 3.40 -11.93
CA SER A 418 3.43 3.30 -10.48
C SER A 418 3.72 4.65 -9.83
N THR A 419 2.84 5.05 -8.91
CA THR A 419 2.99 6.26 -8.10
C THR A 419 4.09 6.12 -7.04
N PRO A 420 4.62 7.21 -6.48
CA PRO A 420 5.53 7.17 -5.32
C PRO A 420 4.98 6.53 -4.04
N PHE A 421 3.67 6.25 -3.93
CA PHE A 421 3.12 5.45 -2.83
C PHE A 421 3.43 3.96 -3.00
N GLY A 422 3.83 3.30 -1.91
CA GLY A 422 4.18 1.88 -1.92
C GLY A 422 2.98 0.98 -2.22
N SER A 423 3.21 -0.09 -2.98
CA SER A 423 2.15 -1.00 -3.42
C SER A 423 1.65 -1.91 -2.29
N THR A 424 2.56 -2.36 -1.43
CA THR A 424 2.29 -3.25 -0.30
C THR A 424 3.16 -2.87 0.89
N ILE A 425 2.67 -3.17 2.10
CA ILE A 425 3.39 -2.84 3.33
C ILE A 425 4.71 -3.62 3.50
N SER A 426 4.84 -4.77 2.84
CA SER A 426 6.06 -5.60 2.87
C SER A 426 7.30 -4.89 2.32
N ASP A 427 7.11 -3.93 1.42
CA ASP A 427 8.18 -3.19 0.76
C ASP A 427 9.05 -2.48 1.81
N PHE A 428 8.39 -1.81 2.78
CA PHE A 428 8.95 -1.07 3.92
C PHE A 428 9.82 -1.89 4.90
N THR A 429 10.12 -3.16 4.63
CA THR A 429 10.95 -4.02 5.50
C THR A 429 12.34 -3.42 5.82
N ALA A 430 12.92 -2.58 4.95
CA ALA A 430 14.18 -1.88 5.21
C ALA A 430 14.03 -0.53 5.95
N GLY A 431 12.79 -0.04 6.13
CA GLY A 431 12.50 1.29 6.67
C GLY A 431 12.96 1.54 8.11
N GLY A 432 13.30 0.50 8.87
CA GLY A 432 13.76 0.60 10.26
C GLY A 432 15.01 1.47 10.46
N LYS A 433 15.85 1.61 9.43
CA LYS A 433 17.05 2.45 9.40
C LYS A 433 16.84 3.86 8.84
N ILE A 434 15.63 4.22 8.41
CA ILE A 434 15.35 5.50 7.76
C ILE A 434 14.82 6.49 8.80
N LYS A 435 15.49 7.62 8.97
CA LYS A 435 15.13 8.66 9.95
C LYS A 435 14.64 9.91 9.25
N ALA A 436 13.50 10.44 9.68
CA ALA A 436 13.00 11.73 9.20
C ALA A 436 13.90 12.86 9.73
N ILE A 437 14.13 13.89 8.92
CA ILE A 437 14.85 15.11 9.32
C ILE A 437 13.83 16.25 9.43
N PRO A 438 13.86 17.05 10.52
CA PRO A 438 12.97 18.20 10.66
C PRO A 438 13.03 19.13 9.44
N HIS A 439 11.86 19.63 8.99
CA HIS A 439 11.75 20.47 7.78
C HIS A 439 12.70 21.67 7.79
N ASP A 440 12.86 22.31 8.95
CA ASP A 440 13.82 23.39 9.21
C ASP A 440 15.29 23.00 8.95
N ASP A 441 15.69 21.77 9.29
CA ASP A 441 17.05 21.26 9.03
C ASP A 441 17.21 20.91 7.54
N VAL A 442 16.19 20.35 6.90
CA VAL A 442 16.19 20.15 5.45
C VAL A 442 16.35 21.49 4.73
N PHE A 443 15.57 22.52 5.11
CA PHE A 443 15.69 23.87 4.56
C PHE A 443 17.10 24.45 4.71
N ARG A 444 17.68 24.38 5.93
CA ARG A 444 19.06 24.81 6.19
C ARG A 444 20.10 24.08 5.32
N ARG A 445 19.98 22.76 5.17
CA ARG A 445 20.94 21.93 4.40
C ARG A 445 20.86 22.19 2.90
N LEU A 446 19.65 22.28 2.35
CA LEU A 446 19.46 22.61 0.93
C LEU A 446 19.91 24.04 0.62
N GLY A 447 19.73 24.97 1.57
CA GLY A 447 20.16 26.36 1.43
C GLY A 447 19.37 27.13 0.36
N LEU A 448 18.10 26.79 0.20
CA LEU A 448 17.17 27.42 -0.73
C LEU A 448 16.69 28.78 -0.19
N LYS A 449 16.15 29.63 -1.07
CA LYS A 449 15.51 30.90 -0.67
C LYS A 449 14.13 30.70 -0.04
N ASP A 450 13.42 29.68 -0.50
CA ASP A 450 12.11 29.25 -0.01
C ASP A 450 12.03 27.72 -0.15
N LEU A 451 11.47 27.07 0.88
CA LEU A 451 11.06 25.67 0.84
C LEU A 451 9.70 25.62 1.56
N PRO A 452 8.57 25.69 0.83
CA PRO A 452 7.26 25.68 1.48
C PRO A 452 7.07 24.37 2.25
N VAL A 453 6.40 24.45 3.40
CA VAL A 453 5.92 23.27 4.11
C VAL A 453 5.05 22.45 3.14
N PRO A 454 5.31 21.14 2.92
CA PRO A 454 4.53 20.32 2.00
C PRO A 454 3.03 20.36 2.33
N LYS A 455 2.21 20.60 1.30
CA LYS A 455 0.74 20.65 1.41
C LYS A 455 0.12 19.72 0.38
N TYR A 456 -0.52 18.66 0.86
CA TYR A 456 -1.12 17.62 0.04
C TYR A 456 -2.62 17.93 -0.16
N THR A 457 -2.97 18.39 -1.36
CA THR A 457 -4.34 18.76 -1.73
C THR A 457 -4.94 17.70 -2.63
N SER A 458 -6.05 17.08 -2.24
CA SER A 458 -6.82 16.20 -3.13
C SER A 458 -7.46 17.01 -4.27
N THR A 459 -7.37 16.50 -5.49
CA THR A 459 -7.90 17.10 -6.73
C THR A 459 -8.43 15.98 -7.65
N SER A 460 -9.11 16.33 -8.74
CA SER A 460 -9.49 15.38 -9.80
C SER A 460 -8.31 14.73 -10.54
N HIS A 461 -7.08 15.17 -10.25
CA HIS A 461 -5.82 14.62 -10.77
C HIS A 461 -5.03 13.88 -9.66
N GLY A 462 -5.70 13.48 -8.57
CA GLY A 462 -5.06 12.92 -7.38
C GLY A 462 -4.49 14.00 -6.47
N ILE A 463 -3.39 13.69 -5.78
CA ILE A 463 -2.80 14.54 -4.74
C ILE A 463 -1.80 15.52 -5.35
N ARG A 464 -2.15 16.80 -5.33
CA ARG A 464 -1.26 17.90 -5.69
C ARG A 464 -0.39 18.29 -4.48
N THR A 465 0.93 18.37 -4.68
CA THR A 465 1.90 18.83 -3.67
C THR A 465 3.07 19.59 -4.30
N LYS A 466 4.00 20.09 -3.48
CA LYS A 466 5.26 20.71 -3.92
C LYS A 466 6.44 19.94 -3.32
N LEU A 467 7.41 19.57 -4.16
CA LEU A 467 8.58 18.79 -3.74
C LEU A 467 9.89 19.39 -4.30
N PRO A 468 10.98 19.38 -3.51
CA PRO A 468 12.32 19.70 -4.00
C PRO A 468 12.87 18.56 -4.88
N LEU A 469 13.29 18.89 -6.09
CA LEU A 469 13.75 17.96 -7.12
C LEU A 469 15.11 18.39 -7.66
N ILE A 470 16.01 17.44 -7.92
CA ILE A 470 17.25 17.63 -8.69
C ILE A 470 17.10 16.88 -10.02
N PRO A 471 17.31 17.50 -11.19
CA PRO A 471 17.37 16.78 -12.46
C PRO A 471 18.45 15.70 -12.42
N LEU A 472 18.14 14.47 -12.87
CA LEU A 472 19.10 13.36 -12.79
C LEU A 472 20.39 13.63 -13.58
N SER A 473 20.29 14.36 -14.70
CA SER A 473 21.43 14.86 -15.49
C SER A 473 22.33 15.89 -14.77
N SER A 474 21.85 16.49 -13.68
CA SER A 474 22.66 17.35 -12.80
C SER A 474 23.19 16.59 -11.59
N ALA A 475 22.55 15.49 -11.19
CA ALA A 475 22.95 14.69 -10.03
C ALA A 475 24.04 13.66 -10.36
N LEU A 476 23.91 12.97 -11.51
CA LEU A 476 24.79 11.89 -11.97
C LEU A 476 25.92 12.40 -12.90
N PRO A 477 26.97 11.60 -13.14
CA PRO A 477 27.99 11.88 -14.15
C PRO A 477 27.40 11.99 -15.57
N ASP A 478 28.02 12.82 -16.40
CA ASP A 478 27.71 12.93 -17.83
C ASP A 478 28.25 11.70 -18.58
N GLN A 479 27.38 10.71 -18.77
CA GLN A 479 27.64 9.42 -19.40
C GLN A 479 26.48 9.01 -20.30
N PRO A 480 26.70 8.11 -21.28
CA PRO A 480 25.64 7.55 -22.10
C PRO A 480 24.45 7.06 -21.25
N THR A 481 23.29 7.66 -21.49
CA THR A 481 22.05 7.32 -20.79
C THR A 481 21.11 6.63 -21.76
N GLU A 482 20.72 5.40 -21.44
CA GLU A 482 19.80 4.60 -22.23
C GLU A 482 18.44 4.52 -21.52
N HIS A 483 17.34 4.72 -22.26
CA HIS A 483 16.00 4.67 -21.69
C HIS A 483 15.32 3.35 -22.07
N TYR A 484 15.31 2.39 -21.15
CA TYR A 484 14.58 1.13 -21.26
C TYR A 484 13.28 1.23 -20.45
N SER A 485 12.48 2.23 -20.79
CA SER A 485 11.28 2.63 -20.05
C SER A 485 10.03 2.52 -20.90
N HIS A 486 8.93 2.06 -20.29
CA HIS A 486 7.59 2.27 -20.84
C HIS A 486 7.13 3.74 -20.72
N ALA A 487 7.90 4.59 -20.01
CA ALA A 487 7.70 6.03 -19.97
C ALA A 487 7.64 6.64 -21.38
N PRO A 488 6.76 7.62 -21.62
CA PRO A 488 6.71 8.32 -22.90
C PRO A 488 8.07 8.93 -23.29
N PRO A 489 8.43 8.96 -24.58
CA PRO A 489 9.60 9.68 -25.06
C PRO A 489 9.62 11.12 -24.52
N GLN A 490 10.81 11.63 -24.20
CA GLN A 490 11.03 12.97 -23.61
C GLN A 490 10.62 13.13 -22.13
N SER A 491 10.27 12.05 -21.41
CA SER A 491 10.06 12.11 -19.95
C SER A 491 11.27 12.67 -19.20
N GLN A 492 11.04 13.58 -18.26
CA GLN A 492 12.08 14.23 -17.46
C GLN A 492 12.35 13.44 -16.17
N TRP A 493 13.62 13.16 -15.86
CA TRP A 493 14.04 12.30 -14.75
C TRP A 493 14.67 13.11 -13.62
N TYR A 494 14.36 12.76 -12.37
CA TYR A 494 14.68 13.53 -11.17
C TYR A 494 15.05 12.65 -9.97
N LEU A 495 15.80 13.23 -9.03
CA LEU A 495 15.87 12.81 -7.64
C LEU A 495 14.97 13.73 -6.79
N VAL A 496 13.90 13.17 -6.21
CA VAL A 496 13.03 13.84 -5.23
C VAL A 496 13.74 13.81 -3.88
N ILE A 497 14.02 14.95 -3.27
CA ILE A 497 14.67 14.98 -1.95
C ILE A 497 13.60 14.71 -0.87
N LEU A 498 13.72 13.59 -0.17
CA LEU A 498 12.72 13.09 0.78
C LEU A 498 12.85 13.64 2.20
N GLY A 499 13.85 14.48 2.49
CA GLY A 499 14.02 15.04 3.83
C GLY A 499 14.22 13.99 4.94
N CYS A 500 14.73 12.81 4.59
CA CYS A 500 15.06 11.73 5.49
C CYS A 500 16.49 11.24 5.21
N GLU A 501 17.11 10.54 6.16
CA GLU A 501 18.44 9.94 6.06
C GLU A 501 18.35 8.43 6.30
N HIS A 502 19.40 7.69 5.94
CA HIS A 502 19.57 6.29 6.31
C HIS A 502 20.74 6.15 7.28
N ASP A 503 20.62 5.31 8.31
CA ASP A 503 21.62 5.16 9.39
C ASP A 503 23.06 4.86 8.91
N ASP A 504 23.20 4.17 7.78
CA ASP A 504 24.52 3.86 7.20
C ASP A 504 25.14 5.06 6.43
N TYR A 505 24.40 6.15 6.24
CA TYR A 505 24.79 7.38 5.51
C TYR A 505 24.41 8.66 6.30
N PRO A 506 24.91 8.85 7.54
CA PRO A 506 24.54 9.99 8.37
C PRO A 506 24.91 11.32 7.70
N GLY A 507 23.99 12.30 7.77
CA GLY A 507 24.11 13.61 7.16
C GLY A 507 23.71 13.68 5.67
N ALA A 508 23.56 12.54 4.99
CA ALA A 508 23.18 12.47 3.57
C ALA A 508 21.66 12.27 3.41
N LEU A 509 20.97 13.27 2.86
CA LEU A 509 19.53 13.20 2.60
C LEU A 509 19.24 12.19 1.49
N LEU A 510 18.14 11.43 1.57
CA LEU A 510 17.75 10.49 0.53
C LEU A 510 17.07 11.20 -0.65
N GLY A 511 17.54 10.90 -1.86
CA GLY A 511 16.94 11.28 -3.13
C GLY A 511 16.28 10.07 -3.81
N GLN A 512 14.97 10.12 -4.04
CA GLN A 512 14.20 9.07 -4.73
C GLN A 512 14.17 9.31 -6.23
N VAL A 513 14.51 8.30 -7.03
CA VAL A 513 14.38 8.33 -8.49
C VAL A 513 12.91 8.38 -8.88
N CYS A 514 12.54 9.41 -9.64
CA CYS A 514 11.21 9.60 -10.20
C CYS A 514 11.30 10.22 -11.60
N TYR A 515 10.21 10.13 -12.37
CA TYR A 515 10.07 10.81 -13.66
C TYR A 515 8.75 11.55 -13.78
N ILE A 516 8.75 12.55 -14.67
CA ILE A 516 7.60 13.37 -15.06
C ILE A 516 7.48 13.28 -16.59
N PRO A 517 6.44 12.62 -17.13
CA PRO A 517 6.14 12.61 -18.56
C PRO A 517 5.84 14.02 -19.10
N PRO A 518 6.05 14.28 -20.40
CA PRO A 518 5.63 15.53 -21.04
C PRO A 518 4.12 15.75 -20.87
N SER A 519 3.73 16.99 -20.57
CA SER A 519 2.34 17.36 -20.27
C SER A 519 1.94 18.65 -20.98
N GLU A 520 0.99 18.56 -21.92
CA GLU A 520 0.46 19.71 -22.65
C GLU A 520 -0.49 20.57 -21.79
N SER A 521 -1.08 19.99 -20.75
CA SER A 521 -2.03 20.67 -19.85
C SER A 521 -1.36 21.38 -18.65
N GLY A 522 -0.05 21.20 -18.47
CA GLY A 522 0.69 21.67 -17.29
C GLY A 522 0.43 20.83 -16.02
N VAL A 523 -0.29 19.71 -16.11
CA VAL A 523 -0.44 18.74 -15.01
C VAL A 523 0.77 17.80 -15.04
N GLU A 524 1.79 18.11 -14.25
CA GLU A 524 3.00 17.28 -14.09
C GLU A 524 2.74 16.12 -13.12
N TYR A 525 2.44 14.93 -13.65
CA TYR A 525 2.34 13.72 -12.82
C TYR A 525 3.72 13.19 -12.43
N LEU A 526 3.88 12.82 -11.16
CA LEU A 526 5.10 12.22 -10.63
C LEU A 526 4.95 10.70 -10.55
N TYR A 527 5.82 9.98 -11.24
CA TYR A 527 5.90 8.53 -11.24
C TYR A 527 7.24 8.04 -10.71
N TYR A 528 7.24 6.86 -10.12
CA TYR A 528 8.40 6.21 -9.53
C TYR A 528 9.24 5.47 -10.58
N GLY A 529 10.58 5.46 -10.46
CA GLY A 529 11.47 4.74 -11.38
C GLY A 529 12.79 4.29 -10.75
N PHE A 530 13.67 3.69 -11.56
CA PHE A 530 14.96 3.14 -11.13
C PHE A 530 16.10 3.56 -12.07
N VAL A 531 17.34 3.43 -11.60
CA VAL A 531 18.57 3.58 -12.40
C VAL A 531 19.43 2.32 -12.33
N THR A 532 19.68 1.64 -13.44
CA THR A 532 20.78 0.66 -13.53
C THR A 532 22.09 1.39 -13.78
N ILE A 533 23.16 0.97 -13.12
CA ILE A 533 24.51 1.51 -13.29
C ILE A 533 25.39 0.42 -13.91
N SER A 534 26.03 0.72 -15.05
CA SER A 534 26.93 -0.20 -15.74
C SER A 534 28.40 0.23 -15.58
N PRO A 535 29.36 -0.69 -15.35
CA PRO A 535 29.17 -2.12 -15.07
C PRO A 535 28.43 -2.35 -13.74
N ASN A 536 27.77 -3.50 -13.61
CA ASN A 536 27.04 -3.86 -12.39
C ASN A 536 27.94 -3.75 -11.14
N LEU A 537 27.38 -3.16 -10.09
CA LEU A 537 28.10 -2.87 -8.85
C LEU A 537 28.50 -4.17 -8.12
N GLU A 538 29.77 -4.30 -7.73
CA GLU A 538 30.24 -5.42 -6.91
C GLU A 538 29.57 -5.50 -5.53
N ARG A 539 29.01 -4.37 -5.05
CA ARG A 539 28.31 -4.24 -3.76
C ARG A 539 27.13 -3.27 -3.86
N GLY A 540 25.94 -3.80 -4.10
CA GLY A 540 24.70 -3.02 -4.11
C GLY A 540 23.57 -3.74 -4.84
N PRO A 541 22.37 -3.14 -4.90
CA PRO A 541 21.36 -3.53 -5.87
C PRO A 541 21.85 -3.26 -7.30
N SER A 542 21.37 -4.02 -8.29
CA SER A 542 21.60 -3.74 -9.73
C SER A 542 20.94 -2.44 -10.17
N GLU A 543 19.78 -2.14 -9.60
CA GLU A 543 18.91 -1.02 -9.94
C GLU A 543 18.56 -0.19 -8.68
N PRO A 544 19.47 0.67 -8.20
CA PRO A 544 19.12 1.61 -7.15
C PRO A 544 18.00 2.58 -7.55
N ASP A 545 17.11 2.82 -6.59
CA ASP A 545 16.02 3.81 -6.67
C ASP A 545 16.22 4.97 -5.67
N LEU A 546 16.99 4.73 -4.61
CA LEU A 546 17.32 5.70 -3.56
C LEU A 546 18.82 6.03 -3.59
N PHE A 547 19.16 7.32 -3.65
CA PHE A 547 20.54 7.80 -3.63
C PHE A 547 20.82 8.65 -2.38
N PRO A 548 21.86 8.32 -1.59
CA PRO A 548 22.34 9.21 -0.54
C PRO A 548 22.95 10.50 -1.12
N LEU A 549 22.32 11.64 -0.84
CA LEU A 549 22.75 12.97 -1.24
C LEU A 549 23.58 13.60 -0.12
N SER A 550 24.90 13.37 -0.19
CA SER A 550 25.86 13.96 0.74
C SER A 550 25.83 15.50 0.73
N PRO A 551 26.35 16.18 1.78
CA PRO A 551 26.48 17.63 1.78
C PRO A 551 27.23 18.18 0.55
N ALA A 552 28.25 17.48 0.06
CA ALA A 552 28.96 17.82 -1.17
C ALA A 552 28.05 17.75 -2.41
N THR A 553 27.22 16.70 -2.52
CA THR A 553 26.24 16.54 -3.59
C THR A 553 25.20 17.67 -3.57
N ILE A 554 24.65 17.98 -2.39
CA ILE A 554 23.68 19.08 -2.23
C ILE A 554 24.28 20.44 -2.58
N VAL A 555 25.55 20.70 -2.22
CA VAL A 555 26.25 21.94 -2.60
C VAL A 555 26.46 22.02 -4.11
N ARG A 556 26.93 20.95 -4.77
CA ARG A 556 27.12 20.92 -6.23
C ARG A 556 25.81 21.10 -6.98
N CYS A 557 24.75 20.42 -6.55
CA CYS A 557 23.45 20.46 -7.22
C CYS A 557 22.60 21.69 -6.83
N ARG A 558 23.05 22.58 -5.95
CA ARG A 558 22.22 23.63 -5.32
C ARG A 558 21.43 24.49 -6.31
N GLU A 559 22.10 25.03 -7.32
CA GLU A 559 21.46 25.88 -8.35
C GLU A 559 20.50 25.10 -9.28
N HIS A 560 20.52 23.77 -9.22
CA HIS A 560 19.62 22.88 -9.94
C HIS A 560 18.47 22.32 -9.09
N ILE A 561 18.44 22.57 -7.77
CA ILE A 561 17.33 22.15 -6.90
C ILE A 561 16.12 23.04 -7.19
N ALA A 562 15.07 22.47 -7.78
CA ALA A 562 13.83 23.15 -8.09
C ALA A 562 12.67 22.62 -7.23
N VAL A 563 11.89 23.50 -6.62
CA VAL A 563 10.63 23.13 -5.95
C VAL A 563 9.50 23.15 -6.99
N LYS A 564 9.22 22.02 -7.63
CA LYS A 564 8.11 21.91 -8.62
C LYS A 564 6.80 21.57 -7.92
N THR A 565 5.68 21.92 -8.58
CA THR A 565 4.34 21.46 -8.19
C THR A 565 4.03 20.21 -8.99
N VAL A 566 3.71 19.11 -8.30
CA VAL A 566 3.51 17.79 -8.92
C VAL A 566 2.19 17.17 -8.47
N TYR A 567 1.71 16.21 -9.25
CA TYR A 567 0.50 15.43 -9.00
C TYR A 567 0.86 13.95 -8.81
N ILE A 568 0.51 13.39 -7.66
CA ILE A 568 0.53 11.94 -7.46
C ILE A 568 -0.86 11.44 -7.84
N SER A 569 -0.98 10.73 -8.97
CA SER A 569 -2.28 10.29 -9.49
C SER A 569 -3.04 9.44 -8.47
N GLU A 570 -4.37 9.44 -8.56
CA GLU A 570 -5.18 8.43 -7.88
C GLU A 570 -4.72 7.02 -8.30
N PRO A 571 -4.89 5.99 -7.44
CA PRO A 571 -4.68 4.62 -7.89
C PRO A 571 -5.57 4.37 -9.11
N GLU A 572 -5.05 3.70 -10.12
CA GLU A 572 -5.87 3.35 -11.29
C GLU A 572 -7.13 2.60 -10.86
N ARG A 573 -8.20 2.78 -11.64
CA ARG A 573 -9.46 2.08 -11.39
C ARG A 573 -9.16 0.59 -11.32
N ALA A 574 -9.39 0.00 -10.15
CA ALA A 574 -9.15 -1.43 -9.91
C ALA A 574 -9.63 -2.24 -11.13
N PRO A 575 -8.74 -3.02 -11.76
CA PRO A 575 -9.01 -3.58 -13.08
C PRO A 575 -10.31 -4.38 -13.04
N THR A 576 -11.13 -4.23 -14.07
CA THR A 576 -12.46 -4.88 -14.14
C THR A 576 -12.39 -6.42 -14.15
N GLN A 577 -11.18 -6.97 -14.29
CA GLN A 577 -10.86 -8.39 -14.17
C GLN A 577 -10.03 -8.57 -12.88
N SER A 578 -10.32 -9.61 -12.08
CA SER A 578 -9.53 -9.89 -10.86
C SER A 578 -8.05 -10.03 -11.20
N GLU A 579 -7.17 -9.56 -10.32
CA GLU A 579 -5.72 -9.81 -10.44
C GLU A 579 -5.39 -11.32 -10.53
N ASP A 580 -6.24 -12.17 -9.95
CA ASP A 580 -6.11 -13.62 -10.05
C ASP A 580 -6.20 -14.11 -11.49
N ALA A 581 -6.91 -13.40 -12.39
CA ALA A 581 -7.04 -13.80 -13.79
C ALA A 581 -5.68 -13.81 -14.51
N ARG A 582 -4.79 -12.85 -14.21
CA ARG A 582 -3.40 -12.85 -14.73
C ARG A 582 -2.46 -13.82 -14.02
N ARG A 583 -2.95 -14.58 -13.04
CA ARG A 583 -2.25 -15.74 -12.42
C ARG A 583 -2.84 -17.09 -12.85
N GLN A 584 -3.90 -17.10 -13.65
CA GLN A 584 -4.45 -18.35 -14.18
C GLN A 584 -3.48 -18.88 -15.25
N GLN A 585 -2.99 -20.11 -15.05
CA GLN A 585 -2.25 -20.83 -16.08
C GLN A 585 -3.08 -20.90 -17.37
N HIS A 586 -2.40 -20.70 -18.50
CA HIS A 586 -3.00 -20.85 -19.80
C HIS A 586 -3.22 -22.34 -20.09
N LYS A 587 -4.36 -22.67 -20.70
CA LYS A 587 -4.69 -24.02 -21.19
C LYS A 587 -4.45 -24.17 -22.70
N THR A 588 -4.37 -23.04 -23.38
CA THR A 588 -4.13 -22.83 -24.80
C THR A 588 -3.81 -21.35 -25.01
N LEU A 589 -3.62 -20.92 -26.25
CA LEU A 589 -3.58 -19.51 -26.64
C LEU A 589 -4.66 -19.28 -27.70
N ASN A 590 -5.36 -18.14 -27.61
CA ASN A 590 -6.26 -17.66 -28.65
C ASN A 590 -5.88 -16.22 -29.00
N LEU A 591 -5.77 -15.93 -30.30
CA LEU A 591 -5.45 -14.59 -30.80
C LEU A 591 -6.68 -13.87 -31.34
N LEU A 592 -6.85 -12.60 -30.98
CA LEU A 592 -7.92 -11.71 -31.46
C LEU A 592 -7.36 -10.54 -32.27
N LEU A 593 -7.66 -10.49 -33.57
CA LEU A 593 -7.42 -9.30 -34.38
C LEU A 593 -8.59 -8.32 -34.20
N LEU A 594 -8.38 -7.22 -33.47
CA LEU A 594 -9.42 -6.23 -33.16
C LEU A 594 -9.92 -5.50 -34.43
N LYS A 595 -11.18 -5.04 -34.40
CA LYS A 595 -11.77 -4.26 -35.52
C LYS A 595 -10.92 -3.03 -35.85
N LYS A 596 -10.51 -2.25 -34.85
CA LYS A 596 -9.62 -1.08 -35.03
C LYS A 596 -8.34 -1.42 -35.81
N THR A 597 -7.73 -2.58 -35.54
CA THR A 597 -6.54 -3.07 -36.25
C THR A 597 -6.87 -3.42 -37.71
N ARG A 598 -8.01 -4.09 -37.97
CA ARG A 598 -8.47 -4.39 -39.34
C ARG A 598 -8.78 -3.12 -40.13
N ASP A 599 -9.47 -2.16 -39.52
CA ASP A 599 -9.83 -0.89 -40.15
C ASP A 599 -8.56 -0.08 -40.49
N ALA A 600 -7.55 -0.08 -39.61
CA ALA A 600 -6.26 0.57 -39.86
C ALA A 600 -5.45 -0.11 -40.99
N LEU A 601 -5.42 -1.44 -41.03
CA LEU A 601 -4.79 -2.20 -42.13
C LEU A 601 -5.55 -2.00 -43.46
N GLY A 602 -6.89 -1.93 -43.40
CA GLY A 602 -7.74 -1.65 -44.55
C GLY A 602 -7.50 -0.25 -45.12
N ALA A 603 -7.28 0.76 -44.27
CA ALA A 603 -6.87 2.10 -44.70
C ALA A 603 -5.49 2.13 -45.37
N GLN A 604 -4.64 1.12 -45.14
CA GLN A 604 -3.35 0.91 -45.83
C GLN A 604 -3.49 0.02 -47.09
N GLY A 605 -4.72 -0.39 -47.45
CA GLY A 605 -4.99 -1.24 -48.61
C GLY A 605 -4.87 -2.76 -48.36
N TYR A 606 -4.75 -3.21 -47.11
CA TYR A 606 -4.68 -4.65 -46.79
C TYR A 606 -6.03 -5.22 -46.35
N THR A 607 -6.42 -6.35 -46.95
CA THR A 607 -7.44 -7.25 -46.37
C THR A 607 -6.77 -8.16 -45.35
N ALA A 608 -7.25 -8.16 -44.11
CA ALA A 608 -6.67 -8.88 -42.98
C ALA A 608 -7.59 -10.01 -42.46
N GLU A 609 -7.14 -11.25 -42.56
CA GLU A 609 -7.84 -12.45 -42.08
C GLU A 609 -6.99 -13.19 -41.05
N LEU A 610 -7.50 -13.33 -39.81
CA LEU A 610 -6.88 -14.14 -38.76
C LEU A 610 -7.68 -15.44 -38.61
N ARG A 611 -6.99 -16.58 -38.75
CA ARG A 611 -7.53 -17.92 -38.53
C ARG A 611 -6.88 -18.52 -37.27
N GLY A 612 -7.71 -19.08 -36.40
CA GLY A 612 -7.27 -19.78 -35.20
C GLY A 612 -6.76 -21.20 -35.49
N PRO A 613 -6.42 -21.97 -34.45
CA PRO A 613 -5.93 -23.33 -34.57
C PRO A 613 -6.95 -24.29 -35.19
N ASP A 614 -6.47 -25.24 -35.99
CA ASP A 614 -7.26 -26.34 -36.53
C ASP A 614 -6.97 -27.66 -35.79
N GLU A 615 -7.71 -28.73 -36.11
CA GLU A 615 -7.56 -30.03 -35.43
C GLU A 615 -6.17 -30.67 -35.61
N GLY A 616 -5.44 -30.30 -36.68
CA GLY A 616 -4.09 -30.78 -36.99
C GLY A 616 -2.98 -29.92 -36.40
N HIS A 617 -3.22 -28.63 -36.20
CA HIS A 617 -2.24 -27.63 -35.75
C HIS A 617 -2.80 -26.84 -34.55
N ARG A 618 -3.12 -27.55 -33.47
CA ARG A 618 -3.80 -27.01 -32.27
C ARG A 618 -3.08 -25.84 -31.57
N THR A 619 -1.81 -25.61 -31.88
CA THR A 619 -1.01 -24.49 -31.34
C THR A 619 -0.72 -23.38 -32.36
N THR A 620 -1.16 -23.53 -33.61
CA THR A 620 -0.81 -22.60 -34.70
C THR A 620 -1.96 -21.64 -35.02
N HIS A 621 -1.67 -20.35 -35.13
CA HIS A 621 -2.59 -19.36 -35.72
C HIS A 621 -2.01 -18.83 -37.03
N CYS A 622 -2.87 -18.44 -37.96
CA CYS A 622 -2.44 -17.88 -39.25
C CYS A 622 -3.12 -16.52 -39.51
N LEU A 623 -2.33 -15.46 -39.53
CA LEU A 623 -2.74 -14.16 -40.09
C LEU A 623 -2.35 -14.11 -41.56
N THR A 624 -3.30 -13.73 -42.42
CA THR A 624 -3.03 -13.34 -43.81
C THR A 624 -3.38 -11.87 -44.00
N LEU A 625 -2.44 -11.11 -44.55
CA LEU A 625 -2.65 -9.77 -45.07
C LEU A 625 -2.46 -9.82 -46.59
N CYS A 626 -3.46 -9.41 -47.36
CA CYS A 626 -3.40 -9.37 -48.84
C CYS A 626 -3.62 -7.94 -49.34
N ASN A 627 -2.78 -7.50 -50.28
CA ASN A 627 -3.06 -6.36 -51.16
C ASN A 627 -2.73 -6.75 -52.62
N ASP A 628 -2.84 -5.80 -53.55
CA ASP A 628 -2.62 -6.06 -54.98
C ASP A 628 -1.15 -6.34 -55.34
N ASP A 629 -0.18 -5.81 -54.56
CA ASP A 629 1.25 -5.97 -54.79
C ASP A 629 1.79 -7.33 -54.26
N HIS A 630 1.31 -7.77 -53.09
CA HIS A 630 1.87 -8.92 -52.36
C HIS A 630 0.95 -9.47 -51.25
N ARG A 631 1.29 -10.64 -50.74
CA ARG A 631 0.65 -11.27 -49.57
C ARG A 631 1.65 -11.46 -48.44
N ILE A 632 1.30 -11.04 -47.24
CA ILE A 632 2.03 -11.32 -46.00
C ILE A 632 1.28 -12.43 -45.27
N ALA A 633 1.94 -13.56 -45.02
CA ALA A 633 1.41 -14.64 -44.19
C ALA A 633 2.25 -14.71 -42.91
N VAL A 634 1.59 -14.61 -41.75
CA VAL A 634 2.23 -14.79 -40.44
C VAL A 634 1.67 -16.05 -39.79
N GLU A 635 2.57 -16.94 -39.42
CA GLU A 635 2.28 -18.23 -38.78
C GLU A 635 2.79 -18.18 -37.34
N TYR A 636 1.87 -18.12 -36.38
CA TYR A 636 2.16 -18.03 -34.95
C TYR A 636 2.09 -19.41 -34.32
N LEU A 637 3.20 -19.93 -33.80
CA LEU A 637 3.28 -21.18 -33.06
C LEU A 637 3.48 -20.88 -31.57
N HIS A 638 2.62 -21.42 -30.70
CA HIS A 638 2.80 -21.30 -29.24
C HIS A 638 3.20 -22.62 -28.58
N THR A 639 3.97 -22.55 -27.50
CA THR A 639 4.18 -23.65 -26.54
C THR A 639 3.83 -23.19 -25.13
N LEU A 640 3.31 -24.12 -24.34
CA LEU A 640 3.08 -23.97 -22.91
C LEU A 640 3.90 -25.05 -22.21
N GLU A 641 4.74 -24.66 -21.25
CA GLU A 641 5.65 -25.55 -20.53
C GLU A 641 5.45 -25.34 -19.03
N ASP A 642 4.90 -26.33 -18.33
CA ASP A 642 4.70 -26.29 -16.88
C ASP A 642 6.01 -26.67 -16.15
N GLU A 643 6.42 -25.91 -15.13
CA GLU A 643 7.50 -26.25 -14.20
C GLU A 643 6.97 -26.27 -12.75
N ASP A 644 7.78 -26.71 -11.77
CA ASP A 644 7.32 -27.13 -10.43
C ASP A 644 6.42 -26.14 -9.66
N ASP A 645 6.52 -24.83 -9.91
CA ASP A 645 5.65 -23.80 -9.32
C ASP A 645 4.99 -22.83 -10.31
N GLY A 646 5.03 -23.06 -11.63
CA GLY A 646 4.51 -22.12 -12.63
C GLY A 646 4.39 -22.65 -14.06
N GLN A 647 4.22 -21.75 -15.02
CA GLN A 647 4.08 -22.06 -16.45
C GLN A 647 4.74 -21.00 -17.35
N TRP A 648 5.51 -21.46 -18.33
CA TRP A 648 6.04 -20.65 -19.44
C TRP A 648 5.05 -20.61 -20.60
N LEU A 649 4.89 -19.44 -21.20
CA LEU A 649 4.34 -19.26 -22.54
C LEU A 649 5.48 -18.84 -23.46
N ARG A 650 5.69 -19.57 -24.56
CA ARG A 650 6.55 -19.11 -25.66
C ARG A 650 5.71 -18.99 -26.94
N LEU A 651 5.99 -17.98 -27.73
CA LEU A 651 5.29 -17.67 -28.97
C LEU A 651 6.30 -17.32 -30.05
N GLU A 652 6.20 -17.94 -31.23
CA GLU A 652 7.07 -17.68 -32.37
C GLU A 652 6.23 -17.32 -33.59
N ALA A 653 6.45 -16.13 -34.16
CA ALA A 653 5.79 -15.68 -35.38
C ALA A 653 6.74 -15.83 -36.57
N ASN A 654 6.39 -16.67 -37.53
CA ASN A 654 7.08 -16.82 -38.80
C ASN A 654 6.38 -15.96 -39.86
N VAL A 655 7.02 -14.85 -40.24
CA VAL A 655 6.51 -13.90 -41.25
C VAL A 655 7.07 -14.30 -42.62
N LYS A 656 6.18 -14.53 -43.59
CA LYS A 656 6.49 -14.90 -44.98
C LYS A 656 5.83 -13.88 -45.92
N VAL A 657 6.61 -13.19 -46.74
CA VAL A 657 6.11 -12.31 -47.80
C VAL A 657 6.16 -13.05 -49.13
N LEU A 658 5.01 -13.11 -49.81
CA LEU A 658 4.78 -13.82 -51.06
C LEU A 658 4.46 -12.82 -52.17
N ARG A 659 5.16 -12.89 -53.30
CA ARG A 659 4.88 -12.09 -54.51
C ARG A 659 4.69 -12.97 -55.75
N PRO A 660 3.81 -12.59 -56.70
CA PRO A 660 3.78 -13.20 -58.03
C PRO A 660 5.14 -13.00 -58.73
N ALA A 661 5.80 -14.07 -59.19
CA ALA A 661 7.05 -13.95 -59.91
C ALA A 661 6.85 -13.30 -61.30
N PRO A 662 7.65 -12.30 -61.70
CA PRO A 662 7.56 -11.71 -63.04
C PRO A 662 7.86 -12.75 -64.14
N GLY A 663 6.84 -13.13 -64.91
CA GLY A 663 6.99 -13.92 -66.14
C GLY A 663 6.76 -15.44 -66.02
N LEU A 664 6.47 -15.97 -64.83
CA LEU A 664 6.15 -17.40 -64.63
C LEU A 664 4.80 -17.58 -63.93
N VAL A 665 3.85 -18.22 -64.60
CA VAL A 665 2.53 -18.55 -64.05
C VAL A 665 2.69 -19.63 -62.98
N GLY A 666 2.74 -19.23 -61.72
CA GLY A 666 2.71 -20.13 -60.55
C GLY A 666 3.93 -20.10 -59.64
N GLU A 667 5.00 -19.37 -59.98
CA GLU A 667 6.13 -19.19 -59.05
C GLU A 667 5.89 -17.99 -58.12
N MET A 668 6.26 -18.15 -56.85
CA MET A 668 6.19 -17.11 -55.82
C MET A 668 7.57 -16.84 -55.24
N GLU A 669 7.98 -15.57 -55.24
CA GLU A 669 9.15 -15.14 -54.46
C GLU A 669 8.74 -15.14 -52.98
N VAL A 670 9.48 -15.88 -52.14
CA VAL A 670 9.24 -16.01 -50.69
C VAL A 670 10.40 -15.40 -49.93
N VAL A 671 10.15 -14.33 -49.18
CA VAL A 671 11.11 -13.78 -48.21
C VAL A 671 10.56 -14.01 -46.80
N SER A 672 11.38 -14.52 -45.89
CA SER A 672 10.94 -14.89 -44.54
C SER A 672 11.81 -14.27 -43.43
N GLY A 673 11.18 -14.07 -42.28
CA GLY A 673 11.85 -13.76 -41.02
C GLY A 673 10.99 -14.24 -39.85
N SER A 674 11.53 -14.24 -38.63
CA SER A 674 10.79 -14.63 -37.44
C SER A 674 11.01 -13.69 -36.26
N MET A 675 10.06 -13.72 -35.33
CA MET A 675 10.08 -13.01 -34.04
C MET A 675 9.68 -13.99 -32.95
N LYS A 676 10.15 -13.77 -31.72
CA LYS A 676 9.85 -14.64 -30.56
C LYS A 676 9.49 -13.82 -29.34
N TRP A 677 8.59 -14.34 -28.52
CA TRP A 677 8.14 -13.79 -27.25
C TRP A 677 8.11 -14.89 -26.20
N SER A 678 8.46 -14.55 -24.95
CA SER A 678 8.30 -15.44 -23.81
C SER A 678 7.74 -14.71 -22.60
N ASP A 679 6.97 -15.44 -21.79
CA ASP A 679 6.34 -14.96 -20.57
C ASP A 679 6.28 -16.12 -19.55
N TRP A 680 6.21 -15.79 -18.27
CA TRP A 680 6.22 -16.74 -17.14
C TRP A 680 5.23 -16.30 -16.06
N SER A 681 4.40 -17.22 -15.58
CA SER A 681 3.51 -16.98 -14.45
C SER A 681 3.60 -18.09 -13.40
N SER A 682 3.47 -17.70 -12.13
CA SER A 682 3.39 -18.58 -10.97
C SER A 682 2.33 -18.04 -10.00
N PRO A 683 2.00 -18.69 -8.87
CA PRO A 683 1.17 -18.11 -7.82
C PRO A 683 1.67 -16.75 -7.30
N GLN A 684 2.96 -16.45 -7.51
CA GLN A 684 3.63 -15.21 -7.10
C GLN A 684 3.78 -14.20 -8.27
N PHE A 685 3.94 -14.66 -9.52
CA PHE A 685 4.20 -13.81 -10.69
C PHE A 685 3.06 -13.86 -11.72
N ARG A 686 2.63 -12.68 -12.20
CA ARG A 686 1.52 -12.49 -13.14
C ARG A 686 2.03 -12.50 -14.58
N TRP A 687 1.28 -13.08 -15.52
CA TRP A 687 1.48 -12.88 -16.97
C TRP A 687 1.53 -11.37 -17.30
N TYR A 688 2.35 -10.94 -18.25
CA TYR A 688 2.46 -9.52 -18.63
C TYR A 688 1.22 -9.01 -19.39
N GLU A 689 1.00 -7.68 -19.37
CA GLU A 689 -0.07 -7.04 -20.14
C GLU A 689 0.25 -6.98 -21.64
N SER A 690 1.52 -6.89 -22.00
CA SER A 690 2.01 -7.09 -23.36
C SER A 690 3.10 -8.14 -23.30
N LEU A 691 3.02 -9.17 -24.14
CA LEU A 691 4.02 -10.25 -24.20
C LEU A 691 5.45 -9.67 -24.40
N PRO A 692 6.41 -9.96 -23.52
CA PRO A 692 7.81 -9.57 -23.69
C PRO A 692 8.42 -10.19 -24.94
N ILE A 693 9.30 -9.46 -25.62
CA ILE A 693 9.93 -9.91 -26.86
C ILE A 693 11.35 -10.44 -26.60
N ASP A 694 11.62 -11.65 -27.11
CA ASP A 694 12.93 -12.32 -27.01
C ASP A 694 13.84 -11.98 -28.20
N SER A 695 13.26 -11.61 -29.35
CA SER A 695 14.02 -11.22 -30.54
C SER A 695 14.59 -9.81 -30.40
N ALA A 696 15.77 -9.58 -30.96
CA ALA A 696 16.52 -8.30 -30.91
C ALA A 696 15.81 -7.10 -31.61
N SER A 697 14.56 -7.27 -32.05
CA SER A 697 13.75 -6.31 -32.80
C SER A 697 12.28 -6.73 -32.69
N ASP A 698 11.37 -5.75 -32.56
CA ASP A 698 9.90 -5.88 -32.61
C ASP A 698 9.33 -5.92 -34.05
N GLN A 699 10.24 -5.84 -35.02
CA GLN A 699 9.94 -5.67 -36.41
C GLN A 699 10.83 -6.52 -37.31
N VAL A 700 10.27 -7.00 -38.41
CA VAL A 700 10.99 -7.67 -39.50
C VAL A 700 10.84 -6.81 -40.75
N ALA A 701 11.97 -6.44 -41.35
CA ALA A 701 12.03 -5.61 -42.54
C ALA A 701 12.44 -6.44 -43.78
N PHE A 702 11.75 -6.19 -44.89
CA PHE A 702 11.93 -6.84 -46.17
C PHE A 702 12.15 -5.80 -47.26
N THR A 703 13.02 -6.06 -48.23
CA THR A 703 13.19 -5.19 -49.40
C THR A 703 12.37 -5.74 -50.58
N LEU A 704 11.52 -4.89 -51.16
CA LEU A 704 10.45 -5.25 -52.07
C LEU A 704 10.36 -4.20 -53.19
N ALA A 705 10.99 -4.48 -54.35
CA ALA A 705 10.96 -3.63 -55.54
C ALA A 705 11.20 -2.11 -55.24
N ALA A 706 12.37 -1.80 -54.65
CA ALA A 706 12.76 -0.45 -54.18
C ALA A 706 11.88 0.17 -53.06
N LYS A 707 11.00 -0.60 -52.42
CA LYS A 707 10.36 -0.26 -51.14
C LYS A 707 10.94 -1.12 -50.02
N GLN A 708 11.13 -0.57 -48.83
CA GLN A 708 11.35 -1.32 -47.59
C GLN A 708 10.00 -1.50 -46.90
N LEU A 709 9.60 -2.75 -46.71
CA LEU A 709 8.37 -3.17 -46.03
C LEU A 709 8.74 -3.67 -44.63
N THR A 710 8.23 -3.03 -43.59
CA THR A 710 8.50 -3.39 -42.20
C THR A 710 7.21 -3.84 -41.54
N VAL A 711 7.20 -5.06 -41.00
CA VAL A 711 6.07 -5.63 -40.26
C VAL A 711 6.41 -5.63 -38.78
N LYS A 712 5.58 -5.01 -37.95
CA LYS A 712 5.68 -5.06 -36.48
C LYS A 712 4.53 -5.86 -35.89
N LEU A 713 4.83 -6.62 -34.83
CA LEU A 713 3.87 -7.50 -34.17
C LEU A 713 3.98 -7.35 -32.65
N ALA A 714 2.84 -7.23 -31.97
CA ALA A 714 2.76 -7.25 -30.52
C ALA A 714 1.44 -7.86 -30.05
N PHE A 715 1.41 -8.34 -28.81
CA PHE A 715 0.25 -9.05 -28.25
C PHE A 715 -0.07 -8.48 -26.87
N ASP A 716 -1.30 -8.03 -26.69
CA ASP A 716 -1.80 -7.58 -25.38
C ASP A 716 -2.65 -8.67 -24.74
N TRP A 717 -2.46 -8.92 -23.45
CA TRP A 717 -3.29 -9.83 -22.66
C TRP A 717 -4.71 -9.28 -22.56
N ALA A 718 -5.71 -10.11 -22.86
CA ALA A 718 -7.12 -9.72 -22.83
C ALA A 718 -7.93 -10.54 -21.81
N ALA A 719 -7.59 -11.81 -21.63
CA ALA A 719 -8.14 -12.74 -20.63
C ALA A 719 -7.20 -13.97 -20.51
N PRO A 720 -7.41 -14.89 -19.55
CA PRO A 720 -6.70 -16.17 -19.53
C PRO A 720 -6.82 -16.89 -20.89
N SER A 721 -5.71 -17.36 -21.43
CA SER A 721 -5.61 -17.98 -22.77
C SER A 721 -6.10 -17.10 -23.94
N LEU A 722 -6.12 -15.77 -23.81
CA LEU A 722 -6.64 -14.85 -24.83
C LEU A 722 -5.82 -13.56 -24.94
N TYR A 723 -5.27 -13.30 -26.11
CA TYR A 723 -4.48 -12.08 -26.39
C TYR A 723 -5.00 -11.34 -27.62
N THR A 724 -5.01 -10.02 -27.60
CA THR A 724 -5.30 -9.19 -28.78
C THR A 724 -4.02 -8.90 -29.56
N LEU A 725 -4.08 -9.13 -30.87
CA LEU A 725 -2.97 -8.97 -31.79
C LEU A 725 -2.93 -7.53 -32.35
N ARG A 726 -1.81 -6.85 -32.11
CA ARG A 726 -1.44 -5.59 -32.77
C ARG A 726 -0.53 -5.89 -33.95
N VAL A 727 -0.83 -5.25 -35.09
CA VAL A 727 -0.09 -5.40 -36.35
C VAL A 727 0.09 -4.02 -36.95
N GLU A 728 1.33 -3.66 -37.26
CA GLU A 728 1.65 -2.45 -38.03
C GLU A 728 2.44 -2.86 -39.28
N VAL A 729 2.09 -2.30 -40.44
CA VAL A 729 2.84 -2.46 -41.68
C VAL A 729 3.30 -1.07 -42.14
N VAL A 730 4.61 -0.87 -42.23
CA VAL A 730 5.22 0.40 -42.63
C VAL A 730 5.95 0.21 -43.95
N THR A 731 5.60 0.97 -44.97
CA THR A 731 6.25 0.93 -46.29
C THR A 731 7.01 2.22 -46.54
N LYS A 732 8.32 2.12 -46.85
CA LYS A 732 9.19 3.28 -47.12
C LYS A 732 9.90 3.10 -48.47
N THR A 733 9.74 4.06 -49.39
CA THR A 733 10.46 4.03 -50.67
C THR A 733 11.95 4.31 -50.46
N LEU A 734 12.82 3.47 -51.00
CA LEU A 734 14.26 3.68 -51.05
C LEU A 734 14.56 4.60 -52.24
N GLN A 735 15.12 5.79 -51.97
CA GLN A 735 15.52 6.73 -53.03
C GLN A 735 16.84 6.29 -53.65
N ASP A 736 16.94 6.41 -54.97
CA ASP A 736 18.08 5.95 -55.76
C ASP A 736 19.25 6.96 -55.69
N THR A 737 20.18 6.75 -54.75
CA THR A 737 21.38 7.58 -54.61
C THR A 737 22.51 7.10 -55.52
N ALA A 738 22.50 7.53 -56.78
CA ALA A 738 23.65 7.40 -57.66
C ALA A 738 24.78 8.38 -57.26
N PRO A 739 26.05 7.95 -57.13
CA PRO A 739 27.16 8.82 -56.76
C PRO A 739 27.73 9.56 -57.98
N THR A 740 27.38 10.83 -58.16
CA THR A 740 27.96 11.68 -59.21
C THR A 740 29.31 12.27 -58.77
N SER A 741 30.40 11.76 -59.32
CA SER A 741 31.73 12.37 -59.26
C SER A 741 32.11 12.94 -60.63
N PRO A 742 32.48 14.22 -60.75
CA PRO A 742 33.08 14.77 -61.96
C PRO A 742 34.52 15.27 -61.75
N LYS A 743 35.48 14.50 -62.28
CA LYS A 743 36.67 15.00 -62.99
C LYS A 743 36.50 14.50 -64.44
N SER A 744 36.81 15.22 -65.52
CA SER A 744 37.34 16.58 -65.69
C SER A 744 37.20 16.97 -67.16
N ALA A 745 36.91 18.23 -67.48
CA ALA A 745 37.12 18.82 -68.80
C ALA A 745 37.56 20.27 -68.65
N GLN A 746 38.39 20.76 -69.58
CA GLN A 746 39.13 22.02 -69.46
C GLN A 746 38.52 23.16 -70.28
N ALA A 747 38.92 24.38 -69.90
CA ALA A 747 39.11 25.57 -70.74
C ALA A 747 37.88 26.29 -71.33
N GLU A 748 37.54 27.42 -70.72
CA GLU A 748 37.40 28.78 -71.29
C GLU A 748 36.92 29.71 -70.14
N GLU A 749 37.13 31.01 -70.04
CA GLU A 749 38.22 31.94 -70.36
C GLU A 749 37.79 33.31 -69.76
N LEU A 750 38.53 33.83 -68.76
CA LEU A 750 38.70 35.25 -68.37
C LEU A 750 37.52 36.16 -67.87
N GLN A 751 37.92 37.11 -66.98
CA GLN A 751 37.25 38.36 -66.53
C GLN A 751 36.02 38.24 -65.58
N ALA A 752 35.81 39.10 -64.56
CA ALA A 752 36.60 40.12 -63.84
C ALA A 752 35.94 40.37 -62.45
N LEU A 753 36.65 40.38 -61.31
CA LEU A 753 37.15 41.54 -60.52
C LEU A 753 36.14 42.64 -60.08
N GLY A 754 36.16 42.97 -58.77
CA GLY A 754 35.42 44.06 -58.09
C GLY A 754 34.29 43.54 -57.19
N ALA A 755 34.30 43.51 -55.84
CA ALA A 755 34.94 44.30 -54.77
C ALA A 755 34.20 45.61 -54.39
N ASP A 756 33.95 45.73 -53.08
CA ASP A 756 33.55 46.90 -52.28
C ASP A 756 32.12 47.48 -52.55
N ASP A 757 31.39 48.11 -51.60
CA ASP A 757 31.78 48.63 -50.28
C ASP A 757 30.60 48.64 -49.26
N GLU A 758 30.86 49.01 -47.99
CA GLU A 758 29.86 49.04 -46.89
C GLU A 758 29.00 50.34 -46.77
N GLN A 759 28.10 50.33 -45.76
CA GLN A 759 27.46 51.47 -45.06
C GLN A 759 26.30 52.20 -45.80
N GLY A 760 25.20 52.58 -45.13
CA GLY A 760 24.80 52.42 -43.72
C GLY A 760 23.48 53.13 -43.41
N THR A 761 23.16 53.27 -42.11
CA THR A 761 22.10 54.13 -41.51
C THR A 761 20.62 53.93 -41.91
N GLU A 762 19.79 53.52 -40.95
CA GLU A 762 18.46 54.11 -40.73
C GLU A 762 18.21 54.26 -39.22
N ASP A 763 17.65 55.41 -38.84
CA ASP A 763 17.17 55.81 -37.51
C ASP A 763 15.84 56.58 -37.74
N VAL A 764 15.07 56.81 -36.66
CA VAL A 764 13.87 57.69 -36.55
C VAL A 764 12.49 57.05 -36.79
N GLU A 765 11.85 56.72 -35.66
CA GLU A 765 10.50 57.12 -35.19
C GLU A 765 9.37 57.49 -36.20
N ALA A 766 8.16 56.95 -35.95
CA ALA A 766 6.95 57.75 -35.64
C ALA A 766 5.73 56.89 -35.21
N GLU A 767 4.80 57.50 -34.48
CA GLU A 767 3.63 56.88 -33.83
C GLU A 767 2.38 56.72 -34.73
N GLY A 768 1.36 56.03 -34.22
CA GLY A 768 0.00 56.05 -34.78
C GLY A 768 -1.06 55.25 -34.01
N GLU A 769 -1.70 55.86 -33.00
CA GLU A 769 -2.97 55.35 -32.45
C GLU A 769 -4.13 55.58 -33.44
N GLY A 770 -5.13 54.67 -33.45
CA GLY A 770 -6.34 54.83 -34.29
C GLY A 770 -7.48 53.90 -33.90
N SER A 771 -8.62 54.47 -33.47
CA SER A 771 -9.78 53.75 -32.93
C SER A 771 -11.00 53.79 -33.87
N GLY A 772 -11.81 52.72 -33.85
CA GLY A 772 -13.28 52.86 -33.86
C GLY A 772 -14.11 52.32 -35.04
N GLY A 773 -15.04 51.39 -34.74
CA GLY A 773 -16.33 51.15 -35.44
C GLY A 773 -16.31 50.56 -36.86
N GLY A 774 -17.33 49.83 -37.35
CA GLY A 774 -18.57 49.34 -36.74
C GLY A 774 -19.60 48.91 -37.82
N VAL A 775 -20.77 48.38 -37.38
CA VAL A 775 -22.06 48.29 -38.14
C VAL A 775 -22.25 47.12 -39.17
N ARG A 776 -23.10 46.15 -38.78
CA ARG A 776 -24.33 45.59 -39.44
C ARG A 776 -24.45 45.66 -40.99
N SER A 777 -25.09 44.76 -41.75
CA SER A 777 -25.82 43.46 -41.64
C SER A 777 -26.69 43.30 -42.92
N ALA A 778 -27.16 42.07 -43.26
CA ALA A 778 -28.29 41.78 -44.20
C ALA A 778 -28.06 42.07 -45.72
N THR A 779 -28.66 41.37 -46.71
CA THR A 779 -29.59 40.20 -46.74
C THR A 779 -29.63 39.52 -48.13
N ASP A 780 -29.98 38.22 -48.14
CA ASP A 780 -30.81 37.39 -49.07
C ASP A 780 -30.98 37.65 -50.59
N ASP A 781 -30.90 36.54 -51.35
CA ASP A 781 -31.94 36.00 -52.27
C ASP A 781 -31.56 34.52 -52.61
N ALA A 782 -32.31 33.46 -52.27
CA ALA A 782 -33.59 32.95 -52.82
C ALA A 782 -33.47 32.47 -54.30
N ARG A 783 -33.82 31.24 -54.74
CA ARG A 783 -35.11 30.48 -54.61
C ARG A 783 -35.02 29.00 -55.12
N LEU A 784 -35.82 28.09 -54.52
CA LEU A 784 -36.88 27.16 -55.08
C LEU A 784 -36.59 26.26 -56.33
N ASP A 785 -37.20 25.06 -56.54
CA ASP A 785 -38.29 24.33 -55.83
C ASP A 785 -38.41 22.80 -56.12
N MET A 786 -39.01 22.08 -55.15
CA MET A 786 -39.87 20.85 -55.14
C MET A 786 -39.73 19.60 -56.05
N LEU A 787 -39.90 18.41 -55.43
CA LEU A 787 -41.04 17.46 -55.66
C LEU A 787 -41.16 16.40 -54.52
N GLU A 788 -42.37 15.84 -54.32
CA GLU A 788 -42.82 14.93 -53.23
C GLU A 788 -42.64 13.40 -53.61
N SER A 789 -42.89 12.35 -52.79
CA SER A 789 -43.99 12.09 -51.82
C SER A 789 -43.79 10.85 -50.90
N GLU A 790 -44.45 10.91 -49.72
CA GLU A 790 -45.11 9.85 -48.88
C GLU A 790 -44.40 8.52 -48.46
N GLY A 791 -44.69 7.93 -47.28
CA GLY A 791 -45.59 8.28 -46.16
C GLY A 791 -45.33 7.41 -44.91
N SER A 792 -45.50 7.92 -43.67
CA SER A 792 -46.72 7.82 -42.80
C SER A 792 -46.79 6.51 -41.98
N ALA A 793 -47.12 6.41 -40.68
CA ALA A 793 -47.51 7.32 -39.56
C ALA A 793 -47.02 6.68 -38.22
N GLY A 794 -47.12 7.24 -37.01
CA GLY A 794 -47.65 8.50 -36.47
C GLY A 794 -47.40 8.55 -34.94
N GLY A 795 -47.39 9.73 -34.32
CA GLY A 795 -47.06 9.95 -32.89
C GLY A 795 -48.28 9.84 -31.93
N PRO A 796 -48.37 10.63 -30.83
CA PRO A 796 -47.49 11.75 -30.41
C PRO A 796 -47.12 11.76 -28.89
N GLU A 797 -46.65 12.93 -28.44
CA GLU A 797 -45.92 13.23 -27.19
C GLU A 797 -46.78 13.63 -25.97
N ALA A 798 -46.07 14.05 -24.89
CA ALA A 798 -46.50 14.77 -23.69
C ALA A 798 -47.20 13.98 -22.57
N GLY A 799 -46.98 14.27 -21.28
CA GLY A 799 -46.01 15.20 -20.67
C GLY A 799 -46.30 15.53 -19.20
N SER A 800 -45.25 15.75 -18.41
CA SER A 800 -45.19 16.54 -17.15
C SER A 800 -46.03 16.18 -15.90
N VAL A 801 -45.39 16.41 -14.72
CA VAL A 801 -45.96 16.60 -13.36
C VAL A 801 -46.44 15.35 -12.59
N GLY A 802 -46.05 15.26 -11.31
CA GLY A 802 -46.68 14.38 -10.30
C GLY A 802 -45.78 14.03 -9.10
N GLU A 803 -45.98 14.69 -7.96
CA GLU A 803 -45.43 14.29 -6.64
C GLU A 803 -46.31 13.22 -5.96
N GLU A 804 -45.82 12.70 -4.82
CA GLU A 804 -46.50 11.76 -3.89
C GLU A 804 -46.76 10.34 -4.47
N GLY A 805 -46.78 9.25 -3.70
CA GLY A 805 -46.63 9.06 -2.25
C GLY A 805 -47.45 7.84 -1.80
N GLY A 806 -46.90 6.95 -0.97
CA GLY A 806 -47.68 5.94 -0.24
C GLY A 806 -47.72 4.50 -0.79
N VAL A 807 -46.89 3.64 -0.19
CA VAL A 807 -47.23 2.34 0.43
C VAL A 807 -48.54 1.63 -0.01
N ARG A 808 -48.42 0.41 -0.58
CA ARG A 808 -49.15 -0.79 -0.06
C ARG A 808 -48.77 -2.17 -0.66
N SER A 809 -48.73 -3.18 0.22
CA SER A 809 -49.08 -4.62 0.07
C SER A 809 -48.72 -5.36 -1.25
N GLU A 810 -47.85 -6.38 -1.19
CA GLU A 810 -48.18 -7.80 -0.93
C GLU A 810 -49.10 -8.47 -1.98
N SER A 811 -48.57 -9.44 -2.74
CA SER A 811 -49.13 -10.81 -2.78
C SER A 811 -48.29 -11.82 -3.59
N HIS A 812 -47.81 -12.85 -2.91
CA HIS A 812 -47.87 -14.27 -3.27
C HIS A 812 -47.38 -14.80 -4.64
N GLY A 813 -46.35 -15.64 -4.54
CA GLY A 813 -46.10 -16.86 -5.31
C GLY A 813 -44.86 -17.52 -4.71
N GLY A 814 -44.81 -18.81 -4.35
CA GLY A 814 -45.77 -19.91 -4.51
C GLY A 814 -44.94 -21.20 -4.55
N ASP A 815 -45.05 -22.04 -3.52
CA ASP A 815 -44.14 -23.19 -3.31
C ASP A 815 -44.23 -24.26 -4.43
N VAL A 816 -43.09 -24.89 -4.73
CA VAL A 816 -43.02 -26.24 -5.31
C VAL A 816 -41.90 -27.01 -4.61
N GLU A 817 -42.19 -28.27 -4.27
CA GLU A 817 -41.39 -29.16 -3.41
C GLU A 817 -40.18 -29.83 -4.10
N GLY A 818 -39.27 -30.37 -3.29
CA GLY A 818 -38.71 -31.71 -3.51
C GLY A 818 -37.21 -31.80 -3.79
N GLY A 819 -36.44 -32.31 -2.82
CA GLY A 819 -35.01 -32.65 -2.96
C GLY A 819 -34.29 -32.74 -1.63
#